data_AF-A0A1S8AVX6-F1
#
_entry.id   AF-A0A1S8AVX6-F1
#
_cell.length_a   1.000
_cell.length_b   1.000
_cell.length_c   1.000
_cell.angle_alpha   90.00
_cell.angle_beta   90.00
_cell.angle_gamma   90.00
#
_symmetry.space_group_name_H-M   'P 1'
#
loop_
_entity.id
_entity.type
_entity.pdbx_description
1 polymer ?
#
loop_
_entity_poly.entity_id
_entity_poly.type
_entity_poly.pdbx_seq_one_letter_code
_entity_poly.pdbx_strand_id
1 'polypeptide(L)'
;MTRGFAASEPTPVRALVVGASEWARSAAGLADERLTVSGPVTAIDDLADDRLEAADCVLTDDRSVVDALGGSRPIVYALDPTGDESIDDVRREATDVIAATTARNPALLAHRLERAVAADGRAATADGPPDRGPEWYRTILECSSEVVLTIDAGGEISYASPAVEVAGGYDPASLRGDHYLEHVHEDDTATVAAEFEAVCEADLGISRTVEYMCRHADGAWYVHEAVLTNRLGDGVVDGVVASIRDITEYHRIERELSESFKRVTDAFYALDSDWEFTYVNDRALEILSADRSELLGRHILDVFPEMIGTAFQSAALEAMDEQEPRTVEGYLDAYDAWIEARIYPSPSGMSVYWRDVTDRVQRKRDLTERTERLQTLVENVPVVLFVLDEDGTFTLSEGHGFANLGTDAGEVIGDSVFDRLADYPAICDDARRALEGEDVHARRELSDRVFETWYRPITDGGDVDRVIGVASDITERVQYQEALNGLHEASSRLLTVESKATACEYIVDVATAVLGLDSVVYRFDERANELRPAAHAPAFESTFGSPPRIEPDGSVVWETFVAGETAVDDDARGSTAVYDGETTARSVLSVPLGEHGVIVALSTDRAAYDDETVELAELFARAAEAALDRIGRTRRLRDRDRELEAQNRHLERLNDANEIRQSIEELLLKADSRAEIERGVPRRLAALESCSLVWFGEPDPGGSHLQVRASEGSDRGYLEGVTVTTVDDSAAEPAGRAARTQAPVYVENVADAVHDGQWRREALSRNFQSVYAVPLVYDGFCYGVVSIYGEERDAVDETLRSMLSELGETIAYAIDAVKRKNALFGDDRTEIELEVAADATLCQLAARLGSPVGYEGATAPDDGSQLVFAAIEEPIDDPASAVDLAAVDGIGEITTIADHEGETLVQLRMTDSFLGSIAGTHGAQLREFAVDESGGRAVVDVPDAVEVRELLADITRSGPSVSMVARREIPTDDPATVGGAARTALLESFTDRQREVVQTAYHGGFFEWPRRATGEEIADSLSISSPAFHKHVRSAERKLFAALFEGTTTEGIN
;
A
#
# COMPACT_ATOMS: atom_id res chain seq x y z
N MET A 1 41.84 -71.72 -66.28
CA MET A 1 41.96 -70.28 -65.97
C MET A 1 41.28 -70.04 -64.64
N THR A 2 41.86 -69.20 -63.78
CA THR A 2 41.40 -68.97 -62.40
C THR A 2 40.08 -68.21 -62.36
N ARG A 3 39.10 -68.75 -61.63
CA ARG A 3 37.92 -68.03 -61.15
C ARG A 3 37.80 -68.31 -59.65
N GLY A 4 38.00 -67.30 -58.83
CA GLY A 4 37.95 -67.37 -57.38
C GLY A 4 38.51 -66.10 -56.75
N PHE A 5 37.90 -65.70 -55.63
CA PHE A 5 38.25 -64.54 -54.78
C PHE A 5 38.11 -63.18 -55.49
N ALA A 6 37.08 -62.36 -55.27
CA ALA A 6 36.28 -62.02 -54.07
C ALA A 6 36.95 -61.04 -53.10
N ALA A 7 36.35 -59.85 -53.07
CA ALA A 7 36.16 -58.91 -51.97
C ALA A 7 34.80 -58.27 -52.32
N SER A 8 33.71 -58.59 -51.62
CA SER A 8 33.32 -57.95 -50.35
C SER A 8 33.29 -56.43 -50.53
N GLU A 9 32.13 -55.84 -50.81
CA GLU A 9 31.07 -55.47 -49.84
C GLU A 9 31.27 -54.01 -49.39
N PRO A 10 30.20 -53.30 -48.95
CA PRO A 10 28.84 -53.79 -48.69
C PRO A 10 27.78 -53.14 -49.59
N THR A 11 26.53 -53.60 -49.45
CA THR A 11 25.34 -52.81 -49.79
C THR A 11 24.32 -53.11 -48.69
N PRO A 12 24.54 -52.57 -47.47
CA PRO A 12 23.95 -53.12 -46.26
C PRO A 12 22.50 -52.69 -46.06
N VAL A 13 22.05 -51.65 -46.77
CA VAL A 13 20.66 -51.16 -46.73
C VAL A 13 19.70 -52.28 -47.09
N ARG A 14 19.12 -52.90 -46.05
CA ARG A 14 18.16 -54.00 -46.09
C ARG A 14 16.74 -53.47 -46.10
N ALA A 15 16.49 -52.36 -45.42
CA ALA A 15 15.23 -51.63 -45.44
C ALA A 15 15.47 -50.11 -45.57
N LEU A 16 14.45 -49.37 -46.03
CA LEU A 16 14.44 -47.90 -46.01
C LEU A 16 13.43 -47.38 -45.00
N VAL A 17 13.74 -46.24 -44.37
CA VAL A 17 12.84 -45.52 -43.47
C VAL A 17 12.58 -44.11 -44.02
N VAL A 18 11.32 -43.79 -44.26
CA VAL A 18 10.91 -42.51 -44.88
C VAL A 18 10.17 -41.66 -43.86
N GLY A 19 10.75 -40.53 -43.45
CA GLY A 19 10.26 -39.68 -42.36
C GLY A 19 11.36 -39.23 -41.41
N ALA A 20 11.98 -38.07 -41.63
CA ALA A 20 13.02 -37.49 -40.78
C ALA A 20 12.46 -36.48 -39.75
N SER A 21 11.27 -36.75 -39.23
CA SER A 21 10.70 -36.09 -38.05
C SER A 21 11.57 -36.31 -36.80
N GLU A 22 11.48 -35.42 -35.82
CA GLU A 22 12.39 -35.44 -34.65
C GLU A 22 12.21 -36.71 -33.79
N TRP A 23 11.00 -37.26 -33.72
CA TRP A 23 10.74 -38.54 -33.05
C TRP A 23 11.33 -39.74 -33.82
N ALA A 24 11.30 -39.73 -35.16
CA ALA A 24 11.88 -40.80 -35.98
C ALA A 24 13.42 -40.79 -35.92
N ARG A 25 14.05 -39.61 -35.83
CA ARG A 25 15.50 -39.47 -35.55
C ARG A 25 15.86 -39.99 -34.16
N SER A 26 15.08 -39.63 -33.14
CA SER A 26 15.25 -40.15 -31.77
C SER A 26 15.07 -41.67 -31.72
N ALA A 27 14.13 -42.21 -32.49
CA ALA A 27 13.89 -43.64 -32.60
C ALA A 27 15.05 -44.38 -33.29
N ALA A 28 15.58 -43.84 -34.40
CA ALA A 28 16.77 -44.36 -35.06
C ALA A 28 18.01 -44.34 -34.14
N GLY A 29 18.13 -43.32 -33.29
CA GLY A 29 19.19 -43.20 -32.27
C GLY A 29 19.07 -44.17 -31.08
N LEU A 30 17.99 -44.93 -30.99
CA LEU A 30 17.74 -45.96 -29.96
C LEU A 30 17.84 -47.40 -30.51
N ALA A 31 18.31 -47.58 -31.74
CA ALA A 31 18.63 -48.89 -32.32
C ALA A 31 19.97 -49.42 -31.77
N ASP A 32 19.93 -49.96 -30.55
CA ASP A 32 21.14 -50.37 -29.80
C ASP A 32 21.77 -51.68 -30.33
N GLU A 33 23.09 -51.65 -30.54
CA GLU A 33 24.04 -52.68 -31.04
C GLU A 33 23.66 -53.65 -32.20
N ARG A 34 22.41 -53.76 -32.67
CA ARG A 34 21.96 -54.81 -33.62
C ARG A 34 21.58 -54.37 -35.03
N LEU A 35 21.24 -53.11 -35.23
CA LEU A 35 20.77 -52.56 -36.50
C LEU A 35 21.34 -51.17 -36.68
N THR A 36 22.16 -50.97 -37.71
CA THR A 36 22.77 -49.65 -37.96
C THR A 36 21.85 -48.76 -38.81
N VAL A 37 21.41 -47.64 -38.24
CA VAL A 37 20.54 -46.66 -38.92
C VAL A 37 21.32 -45.37 -39.16
N SER A 38 21.28 -44.83 -40.39
CA SER A 38 22.05 -43.65 -40.78
C SER A 38 21.23 -42.65 -41.60
N GLY A 39 21.48 -41.36 -41.38
CA GLY A 39 20.70 -40.25 -41.97
C GLY A 39 20.45 -39.10 -40.97
N PRO A 40 19.56 -38.14 -41.30
CA PRO A 40 18.74 -38.12 -42.52
C PRO A 40 19.53 -37.75 -43.78
N VAL A 41 19.32 -38.50 -44.85
CA VAL A 41 19.86 -38.21 -46.18
C VAL A 41 18.93 -37.25 -46.90
N THR A 42 19.46 -36.11 -47.35
CA THR A 42 18.67 -35.00 -47.95
C THR A 42 18.85 -34.84 -49.46
N ALA A 43 19.86 -35.46 -50.06
CA ALA A 43 20.03 -35.53 -51.51
C ALA A 43 20.61 -36.89 -51.92
N ILE A 44 20.36 -37.30 -53.16
CA ILE A 44 20.83 -38.60 -53.68
C ILE A 44 22.37 -38.67 -53.78
N ASP A 45 23.02 -37.51 -53.98
CA ASP A 45 24.49 -37.39 -54.09
C ASP A 45 25.20 -37.64 -52.74
N ASP A 46 24.50 -37.47 -51.61
CA ASP A 46 25.04 -37.69 -50.26
C ASP A 46 25.26 -39.20 -49.96
N LEU A 47 24.60 -40.10 -50.71
CA LEU A 47 24.67 -41.56 -50.50
C LEU A 47 26.06 -42.17 -50.71
N ALA A 48 27.00 -41.42 -51.30
CA ALA A 48 28.38 -41.84 -51.55
C ALA A 48 29.36 -41.47 -50.40
N ASP A 49 28.86 -41.03 -49.24
CA ASP A 49 29.66 -40.96 -48.00
C ASP A 49 29.87 -42.39 -47.45
N ASP A 50 31.13 -42.77 -47.20
CA ASP A 50 31.56 -44.07 -46.64
C ASP A 50 30.76 -44.47 -45.37
N ARG A 51 30.17 -43.51 -44.66
CA ARG A 51 29.38 -43.70 -43.43
C ARG A 51 27.92 -44.10 -43.68
N LEU A 52 27.42 -43.96 -44.90
CA LEU A 52 26.12 -44.47 -45.35
C LEU A 52 26.23 -45.86 -45.97
N GLU A 53 27.35 -46.16 -46.66
CA GLU A 53 27.63 -47.49 -47.21
C GLU A 53 27.79 -48.60 -46.15
N ALA A 54 27.77 -48.27 -44.85
CA ALA A 54 27.85 -49.21 -43.73
C ALA A 54 26.51 -49.49 -43.00
N ALA A 55 25.41 -48.78 -43.33
CA ALA A 55 24.15 -48.85 -42.58
C ALA A 55 23.16 -49.93 -43.06
N ASP A 56 22.58 -50.70 -42.13
CA ASP A 56 21.48 -51.65 -42.38
C ASP A 56 20.19 -50.95 -42.85
N CYS A 57 19.95 -49.73 -42.37
CA CYS A 57 18.77 -48.91 -42.69
C CYS A 57 19.16 -47.45 -42.94
N VAL A 58 18.49 -46.80 -43.89
CA VAL A 58 18.69 -45.37 -44.21
C VAL A 58 17.41 -44.57 -43.93
N LEU A 59 17.57 -43.41 -43.28
CA LEU A 59 16.51 -42.45 -42.99
C LEU A 59 16.52 -41.30 -44.03
N THR A 60 15.38 -40.97 -44.64
CA THR A 60 15.27 -39.86 -45.61
C THR A 60 13.86 -39.26 -45.64
N ASP A 61 13.72 -38.03 -46.15
CA ASP A 61 12.43 -37.43 -46.54
C ASP A 61 12.32 -37.20 -48.07
N ASP A 62 13.40 -37.41 -48.83
CA ASP A 62 13.40 -37.12 -50.27
C ASP A 62 12.97 -38.35 -51.08
N ARG A 63 11.83 -38.23 -51.79
CA ARG A 63 11.26 -39.33 -52.58
C ARG A 63 12.20 -39.86 -53.66
N SER A 64 13.13 -39.05 -54.19
CA SER A 64 14.12 -39.51 -55.17
C SER A 64 15.09 -40.56 -54.60
N VAL A 65 15.40 -40.48 -53.30
CA VAL A 65 16.21 -41.49 -52.58
C VAL A 65 15.42 -42.79 -52.42
N VAL A 66 14.11 -42.70 -52.17
CA VAL A 66 13.20 -43.84 -52.01
C VAL A 66 13.02 -44.59 -53.34
N ASP A 67 12.66 -43.87 -54.41
CA ASP A 67 12.42 -44.40 -55.75
C ASP A 67 13.66 -45.13 -56.32
N ALA A 68 14.86 -44.68 -55.96
CA ALA A 68 16.13 -45.28 -56.41
C ALA A 68 16.50 -46.60 -55.71
N LEU A 69 15.93 -46.90 -54.54
CA LEU A 69 16.36 -48.02 -53.68
C LEU A 69 15.26 -49.03 -53.32
N GLY A 70 13.98 -48.64 -53.43
CA GLY A 70 12.85 -49.38 -52.85
C GLY A 70 12.40 -50.65 -53.58
N GLY A 71 12.64 -50.78 -54.90
CA GLY A 71 11.93 -51.73 -55.80
C GLY A 71 12.11 -53.24 -55.57
N SER A 72 12.77 -53.68 -54.48
CA SER A 72 12.88 -55.09 -54.08
C SER A 72 13.19 -55.30 -52.58
N ARG A 73 12.93 -54.29 -51.74
CA ARG A 73 13.28 -54.27 -50.31
C ARG A 73 12.10 -53.75 -49.47
N PRO A 74 12.01 -54.09 -48.16
CA PRO A 74 11.07 -53.46 -47.26
C PRO A 74 11.26 -51.94 -47.20
N ILE A 75 10.19 -51.19 -47.49
CA ILE A 75 10.11 -49.74 -47.26
C ILE A 75 9.18 -49.50 -46.07
N VAL A 76 9.64 -48.73 -45.09
CA VAL A 76 8.89 -48.38 -43.88
C VAL A 76 8.68 -46.86 -43.84
N TYR A 77 7.43 -46.39 -43.83
CA TYR A 77 7.14 -44.96 -43.66
C TYR A 77 6.90 -44.63 -42.19
N ALA A 78 7.40 -43.47 -41.74
CA ALA A 78 7.36 -42.95 -40.38
C ALA A 78 6.73 -41.54 -40.37
N LEU A 79 5.41 -41.49 -40.58
CA LEU A 79 4.65 -40.26 -40.81
C LEU A 79 4.38 -39.49 -39.50
N ASP A 80 4.57 -38.16 -39.52
CA ASP A 80 4.08 -37.26 -38.47
C ASP A 80 2.72 -36.67 -38.92
N PRO A 81 1.60 -36.94 -38.23
CA PRO A 81 0.23 -36.75 -38.73
C PRO A 81 -0.27 -35.30 -38.62
N THR A 82 0.62 -34.34 -38.87
CA THR A 82 0.34 -32.90 -38.91
C THR A 82 0.34 -32.34 -40.34
N GLY A 83 0.62 -33.18 -41.36
CA GLY A 83 0.55 -32.86 -42.78
C GLY A 83 -0.71 -33.39 -43.48
N ASP A 84 -1.12 -32.71 -44.55
CA ASP A 84 -2.38 -32.92 -45.29
C ASP A 84 -2.28 -34.00 -46.40
N GLU A 85 -1.55 -35.09 -46.15
CA GLU A 85 -1.35 -36.21 -47.10
C GLU A 85 -2.07 -37.49 -46.69
N SER A 86 -2.62 -38.21 -47.68
CA SER A 86 -3.44 -39.41 -47.46
C SER A 86 -2.60 -40.66 -47.17
N ILE A 87 -2.81 -41.24 -45.98
CA ILE A 87 -2.16 -42.48 -45.51
C ILE A 87 -2.40 -43.66 -46.46
N ASP A 88 -3.54 -43.70 -47.18
CA ASP A 88 -3.90 -44.82 -48.05
C ASP A 88 -3.08 -44.89 -49.35
N ASP A 89 -2.54 -43.77 -49.85
CA ASP A 89 -1.64 -43.81 -51.02
C ASP A 89 -0.23 -44.25 -50.61
N VAL A 90 0.25 -43.84 -49.43
CA VAL A 90 1.53 -44.32 -48.86
C VAL A 90 1.51 -45.83 -48.62
N ARG A 91 0.37 -46.38 -48.15
CA ARG A 91 0.18 -47.81 -47.88
C ARG A 91 0.26 -48.73 -49.10
N ARG A 92 0.27 -48.22 -50.34
CA ARG A 92 0.40 -49.05 -51.55
C ARG A 92 1.84 -49.35 -51.98
N GLU A 93 2.77 -48.45 -51.67
CA GLU A 93 4.18 -48.56 -52.07
C GLU A 93 5.06 -49.00 -50.89
N ALA A 94 4.60 -48.81 -49.66
CA ALA A 94 5.26 -49.26 -48.43
C ALA A 94 5.05 -50.75 -48.13
N THR A 95 6.01 -51.35 -47.42
CA THR A 95 5.92 -52.71 -46.85
C THR A 95 5.40 -52.69 -45.41
N ASP A 96 5.64 -51.60 -44.68
CA ASP A 96 4.96 -51.28 -43.41
C ASP A 96 4.82 -49.74 -43.26
N VAL A 97 3.85 -49.25 -42.49
CA VAL A 97 3.60 -47.81 -42.29
C VAL A 97 3.27 -47.52 -40.83
N ILE A 98 4.01 -46.59 -40.24
CA ILE A 98 3.93 -46.19 -38.83
C ILE A 98 3.64 -44.69 -38.76
N ALA A 99 2.68 -44.30 -37.91
CA ALA A 99 2.25 -42.91 -37.71
C ALA A 99 2.46 -42.46 -36.26
N ALA A 100 2.95 -41.24 -36.08
CA ALA A 100 3.41 -40.73 -34.78
C ALA A 100 2.31 -40.59 -33.71
N THR A 101 1.03 -40.48 -34.11
CA THR A 101 -0.12 -40.44 -33.19
C THR A 101 -0.28 -41.74 -32.41
N THR A 102 0.10 -42.88 -32.98
CA THR A 102 -0.12 -44.19 -32.32
C THR A 102 0.96 -44.47 -31.27
N ALA A 103 2.20 -44.00 -31.46
CA ALA A 103 3.20 -44.02 -30.40
C ALA A 103 4.39 -43.07 -30.68
N ARG A 104 4.75 -42.23 -29.70
CA ARG A 104 6.12 -41.72 -29.54
C ARG A 104 7.02 -42.77 -28.87
N ASN A 105 7.02 -44.00 -29.39
CA ASN A 105 7.80 -45.12 -28.84
C ASN A 105 8.85 -45.66 -29.84
N PRO A 106 10.11 -45.21 -29.71
CA PRO A 106 11.28 -45.73 -30.43
C PRO A 106 11.35 -47.24 -30.66
N ALA A 107 11.07 -48.04 -29.64
CA ALA A 107 11.28 -49.49 -29.69
C ALA A 107 10.36 -50.20 -30.71
N LEU A 108 9.19 -49.64 -30.99
CA LEU A 108 8.24 -50.23 -31.95
C LEU A 108 8.71 -50.09 -33.40
N LEU A 109 9.33 -48.95 -33.75
CA LEU A 109 9.96 -48.75 -35.06
C LEU A 109 11.14 -49.72 -35.24
N ALA A 110 11.98 -49.87 -34.21
CA ALA A 110 13.12 -50.79 -34.22
C ALA A 110 12.68 -52.26 -34.44
N HIS A 111 11.70 -52.77 -33.67
CA HIS A 111 11.28 -54.16 -33.79
C HIS A 111 10.56 -54.48 -35.12
N ARG A 112 9.88 -53.50 -35.74
CA ARG A 112 9.31 -53.67 -37.09
C ARG A 112 10.37 -53.81 -38.17
N LEU A 113 11.51 -53.13 -38.02
CA LEU A 113 12.68 -53.31 -38.90
C LEU A 113 13.34 -54.70 -38.73
N GLU A 114 13.30 -55.29 -37.53
CA GLU A 114 13.78 -56.67 -37.30
C GLU A 114 12.88 -57.75 -37.94
N ARG A 115 11.55 -57.65 -37.82
CA ARG A 115 10.61 -58.76 -38.13
C ARG A 115 10.50 -59.11 -39.62
N ALA A 116 10.94 -58.26 -40.55
CA ALA A 116 10.63 -58.37 -41.98
C ALA A 116 11.32 -59.54 -42.77
N VAL A 117 11.41 -60.80 -42.26
CA VAL A 117 12.33 -61.87 -42.80
C VAL A 117 12.00 -63.42 -42.68
N ALA A 118 10.84 -63.93 -42.20
CA ALA A 118 10.79 -65.24 -41.47
C ALA A 118 10.58 -66.68 -42.13
N ALA A 119 9.34 -67.21 -42.33
CA ALA A 119 8.95 -68.61 -41.92
C ALA A 119 8.48 -69.70 -42.97
N ASP A 120 8.20 -70.97 -42.54
CA ASP A 120 7.77 -72.18 -43.35
C ASP A 120 7.07 -73.34 -42.52
N GLY A 121 6.38 -74.36 -43.11
CA GLY A 121 5.53 -75.40 -42.43
C GLY A 121 5.38 -76.83 -43.08
N ARG A 122 4.56 -77.79 -42.52
CA ARG A 122 4.40 -79.27 -42.91
C ARG A 122 3.19 -80.04 -42.26
N ALA A 123 2.60 -81.13 -42.87
CA ALA A 123 1.51 -82.03 -42.30
C ALA A 123 1.18 -83.39 -43.08
N ALA A 124 0.32 -84.33 -42.56
CA ALA A 124 -0.68 -85.28 -43.24
C ALA A 124 -0.87 -86.81 -42.79
N THR A 125 -2.02 -87.48 -43.16
CA THR A 125 -2.37 -88.96 -43.39
C THR A 125 -3.29 -89.82 -42.43
N ALA A 126 -4.07 -90.84 -42.93
CA ALA A 126 -5.02 -91.78 -42.22
C ALA A 126 -5.53 -93.06 -43.04
N ASP A 127 -6.33 -94.02 -42.48
CA ASP A 127 -6.86 -95.32 -43.09
C ASP A 127 -8.11 -96.01 -42.36
N GLY A 128 -8.81 -97.07 -42.89
CA GLY A 128 -9.90 -97.86 -42.19
C GLY A 128 -10.69 -99.04 -42.91
N PRO A 129 -11.50 -99.94 -42.21
CA PRO A 129 -11.91 -101.31 -42.69
C PRO A 129 -13.46 -101.77 -42.58
N PRO A 130 -13.97 -103.01 -42.17
CA PRO A 130 -15.10 -103.74 -42.86
C PRO A 130 -16.28 -104.41 -42.02
N ASP A 131 -17.13 -105.31 -42.61
CA ASP A 131 -18.48 -105.80 -42.14
C ASP A 131 -18.75 -107.38 -42.08
N ARG A 132 -20.01 -107.90 -41.97
CA ARG A 132 -20.48 -109.26 -41.53
C ARG A 132 -21.50 -110.05 -42.43
N GLY A 133 -22.71 -110.41 -41.94
CA GLY A 133 -23.63 -111.45 -42.52
C GLY A 133 -24.78 -111.97 -41.60
N PRO A 134 -25.70 -112.88 -42.05
CA PRO A 134 -27.15 -112.51 -42.08
C PRO A 134 -28.26 -113.31 -41.32
N GLU A 135 -28.19 -114.60 -40.97
CA GLU A 135 -29.41 -115.40 -40.57
C GLU A 135 -30.31 -114.82 -39.43
N TRP A 136 -29.85 -114.83 -38.17
CA TRP A 136 -29.53 -113.62 -37.37
C TRP A 136 -30.48 -112.38 -37.39
N TYR A 137 -31.07 -111.96 -38.51
CA TYR A 137 -32.00 -110.80 -38.57
C TYR A 137 -33.19 -110.92 -37.60
N ARG A 138 -33.81 -112.11 -37.48
CA ARG A 138 -34.94 -112.29 -36.55
C ARG A 138 -34.48 -112.16 -35.09
N THR A 139 -33.34 -112.75 -34.75
CA THR A 139 -32.76 -112.62 -33.40
C THR A 139 -32.31 -111.19 -33.12
N ILE A 140 -31.88 -110.43 -34.13
CA ILE A 140 -31.64 -108.99 -34.01
C ILE A 140 -32.93 -108.24 -33.68
N LEU A 141 -34.04 -108.50 -34.36
CA LEU A 141 -35.33 -107.84 -34.07
C LEU A 141 -35.91 -108.26 -32.70
N GLU A 142 -35.68 -109.51 -32.27
CA GLU A 142 -36.07 -110.02 -30.94
C GLU A 142 -35.09 -109.60 -29.82
N CYS A 143 -33.92 -109.07 -30.15
CA CYS A 143 -32.96 -108.46 -29.23
C CYS A 143 -32.78 -106.94 -29.47
N SER A 144 -33.65 -106.33 -30.28
CA SER A 144 -33.63 -104.90 -30.59
C SER A 144 -34.14 -104.11 -29.39
N SER A 145 -33.46 -103.01 -29.06
CA SER A 145 -33.98 -101.99 -28.16
C SER A 145 -34.90 -100.99 -28.86
N GLU A 146 -34.86 -100.91 -30.20
CA GLU A 146 -35.76 -100.08 -31.00
C GLU A 146 -37.04 -100.84 -31.33
N VAL A 147 -38.16 -100.12 -31.33
CA VAL A 147 -39.49 -100.62 -31.64
C VAL A 147 -39.70 -100.59 -33.15
N VAL A 148 -39.73 -101.76 -33.79
CA VAL A 148 -40.05 -101.88 -35.21
C VAL A 148 -41.52 -102.18 -35.39
N LEU A 149 -42.25 -101.28 -36.08
CA LEU A 149 -43.62 -101.49 -36.54
C LEU A 149 -43.66 -101.72 -38.06
N THR A 150 -44.74 -102.32 -38.54
CA THR A 150 -45.08 -102.33 -39.97
C THR A 150 -46.54 -101.94 -40.14
N ILE A 151 -46.77 -100.81 -40.80
CA ILE A 151 -48.08 -100.17 -40.98
C ILE A 151 -48.50 -100.38 -42.44
N ASP A 152 -49.77 -100.69 -42.70
CA ASP A 152 -50.26 -100.85 -44.07
C ASP A 152 -50.63 -99.51 -44.73
N ALA A 153 -51.03 -99.54 -46.00
CA ALA A 153 -51.44 -98.34 -46.75
C ALA A 153 -52.77 -97.71 -46.27
N GLY A 154 -53.48 -98.35 -45.32
CA GLY A 154 -54.66 -97.79 -44.64
C GLY A 154 -54.35 -97.16 -43.28
N GLY A 155 -53.12 -97.32 -42.77
CA GLY A 155 -52.71 -96.85 -41.45
C GLY A 155 -52.89 -97.87 -40.32
N GLU A 156 -53.26 -99.12 -40.60
CA GLU A 156 -53.40 -100.16 -39.58
C GLU A 156 -52.04 -100.84 -39.29
N ILE A 157 -51.72 -101.04 -38.02
CA ILE A 157 -50.48 -101.71 -37.60
C ILE A 157 -50.59 -103.23 -37.82
N SER A 158 -49.88 -103.73 -38.83
CA SER A 158 -49.86 -105.15 -39.23
C SER A 158 -48.86 -106.00 -38.43
N TYR A 159 -47.79 -105.38 -37.90
CA TYR A 159 -46.76 -106.01 -37.06
C TYR A 159 -46.18 -105.01 -36.07
N ALA A 160 -45.86 -105.51 -34.86
CA ALA A 160 -45.08 -104.83 -33.85
C ALA A 160 -44.00 -105.78 -33.29
N SER A 161 -42.78 -105.28 -33.14
CA SER A 161 -41.68 -105.99 -32.48
C SER A 161 -41.91 -106.12 -30.96
N PRO A 162 -41.36 -107.16 -30.28
CA PRO A 162 -41.48 -107.31 -28.82
C PRO A 162 -40.97 -106.12 -28.00
N ALA A 163 -40.07 -105.29 -28.55
CA ALA A 163 -39.54 -104.10 -27.89
C ALA A 163 -40.64 -103.10 -27.46
N VAL A 164 -41.82 -103.12 -28.09
CA VAL A 164 -42.94 -102.22 -27.72
C VAL A 164 -43.50 -102.50 -26.32
N GLU A 165 -43.32 -103.71 -25.79
CA GLU A 165 -43.67 -104.05 -24.41
C GLU A 165 -42.72 -103.37 -23.40
N VAL A 166 -41.47 -103.12 -23.81
CA VAL A 166 -40.41 -102.53 -22.97
C VAL A 166 -40.37 -101.00 -23.09
N ALA A 167 -40.56 -100.46 -24.30
CA ALA A 167 -40.47 -99.02 -24.56
C ALA A 167 -41.83 -98.30 -24.57
N GLY A 168 -42.93 -99.00 -24.88
CA GLY A 168 -44.29 -98.45 -24.91
C GLY A 168 -45.20 -98.95 -23.78
N GLY A 169 -44.83 -100.04 -23.11
CA GLY A 169 -45.66 -100.71 -22.10
C GLY A 169 -46.89 -101.45 -22.66
N TYR A 170 -46.98 -101.59 -23.98
CA TYR A 170 -48.11 -102.20 -24.69
C TYR A 170 -47.80 -103.65 -25.12
N ASP A 171 -48.81 -104.53 -25.11
CA ASP A 171 -48.67 -105.88 -25.63
C ASP A 171 -48.52 -105.86 -27.17
N PRO A 172 -47.54 -106.56 -27.77
CA PRO A 172 -47.33 -106.54 -29.21
C PRO A 172 -48.47 -107.14 -30.04
N ALA A 173 -49.45 -107.82 -29.42
CA ALA A 173 -50.66 -108.33 -30.06
C ALA A 173 -51.91 -107.49 -29.75
N SER A 174 -51.89 -106.57 -28.77
CA SER A 174 -52.96 -105.57 -28.61
C SER A 174 -52.89 -104.49 -29.68
N LEU A 175 -51.68 -103.98 -29.99
CA LEU A 175 -51.45 -102.93 -31.00
C LEU A 175 -51.71 -103.36 -32.46
N ARG A 176 -52.27 -104.55 -32.72
CA ARG A 176 -52.42 -105.10 -34.07
C ARG A 176 -53.81 -104.84 -34.63
N GLY A 177 -53.88 -104.01 -35.67
CA GLY A 177 -55.12 -103.45 -36.21
C GLY A 177 -55.50 -102.10 -35.60
N ASP A 178 -54.74 -101.60 -34.62
CA ASP A 178 -54.85 -100.22 -34.14
C ASP A 178 -54.26 -99.26 -35.20
N HIS A 179 -54.80 -98.04 -35.28
CA HIS A 179 -54.33 -97.03 -36.22
C HIS A 179 -53.12 -96.28 -35.64
N TYR A 180 -52.05 -96.08 -36.42
CA TYR A 180 -50.76 -95.58 -35.89
C TYR A 180 -50.82 -94.23 -35.16
N LEU A 181 -51.82 -93.38 -35.47
CA LEU A 181 -52.05 -92.10 -34.79
C LEU A 181 -52.75 -92.20 -33.42
N GLU A 182 -53.36 -93.32 -33.04
CA GLU A 182 -54.18 -93.41 -31.81
C GLU A 182 -53.38 -93.20 -30.51
N HIS A 183 -52.06 -93.41 -30.58
CA HIS A 183 -51.12 -93.20 -29.47
C HIS A 183 -50.31 -91.89 -29.58
N VAL A 184 -50.51 -91.08 -30.62
CA VAL A 184 -49.77 -89.82 -30.85
C VAL A 184 -50.46 -88.66 -30.11
N HIS A 185 -49.68 -87.71 -29.60
CA HIS A 185 -50.21 -86.50 -28.94
C HIS A 185 -50.99 -85.63 -29.93
N GLU A 186 -52.08 -85.00 -29.50
CA GLU A 186 -53.02 -84.32 -30.40
C GLU A 186 -52.36 -83.25 -31.28
N ASP A 187 -51.42 -82.47 -30.73
CA ASP A 187 -50.63 -81.47 -31.47
C ASP A 187 -49.78 -82.07 -32.60
N ASP A 188 -49.22 -83.27 -32.42
CA ASP A 188 -48.27 -83.89 -33.35
C ASP A 188 -48.95 -84.75 -34.42
N THR A 189 -50.22 -85.15 -34.20
CA THR A 189 -50.97 -86.04 -35.12
C THR A 189 -50.94 -85.57 -36.57
N ALA A 190 -51.05 -84.26 -36.82
CA ALA A 190 -51.02 -83.68 -38.16
C ALA A 190 -49.64 -83.79 -38.84
N THR A 191 -48.56 -83.68 -38.07
CA THR A 191 -47.17 -83.78 -38.56
C THR A 191 -46.84 -85.23 -38.92
N VAL A 192 -47.16 -86.18 -38.03
CA VAL A 192 -46.91 -87.61 -38.27
C VAL A 192 -47.76 -88.12 -39.44
N ALA A 193 -49.00 -87.67 -39.57
CA ALA A 193 -49.85 -88.00 -40.72
C ALA A 193 -49.25 -87.50 -42.05
N ALA A 194 -48.79 -86.25 -42.11
CA ALA A 194 -48.21 -85.67 -43.32
C ALA A 194 -46.93 -86.39 -43.77
N GLU A 195 -46.05 -86.75 -42.83
CA GLU A 195 -44.83 -87.49 -43.17
C GLU A 195 -45.10 -88.97 -43.52
N PHE A 196 -46.15 -89.57 -42.97
CA PHE A 196 -46.61 -90.91 -43.36
C PHE A 196 -47.21 -90.93 -44.77
N GLU A 197 -48.09 -89.99 -45.11
CA GLU A 197 -48.60 -89.82 -46.48
C GLU A 197 -47.45 -89.56 -47.46
N ALA A 198 -46.54 -88.65 -47.11
CA ALA A 198 -45.43 -88.24 -47.97
C ALA A 198 -44.27 -89.27 -48.08
N VAL A 199 -44.26 -90.33 -47.26
CA VAL A 199 -43.41 -91.52 -47.49
C VAL A 199 -44.16 -92.61 -48.26
N CYS A 200 -45.47 -92.74 -48.12
CA CYS A 200 -46.29 -93.65 -48.94
C CYS A 200 -46.29 -93.27 -50.43
N GLU A 201 -46.30 -91.97 -50.75
CA GLU A 201 -46.17 -91.47 -52.12
C GLU A 201 -44.72 -91.52 -52.68
N ALA A 202 -43.72 -91.78 -51.83
CA ALA A 202 -42.31 -91.78 -52.23
C ALA A 202 -41.86 -93.12 -52.84
N ASP A 203 -40.76 -93.10 -53.61
CA ASP A 203 -40.17 -94.28 -54.23
C ASP A 203 -39.80 -95.38 -53.21
N LEU A 204 -39.82 -96.63 -53.68
CA LEU A 204 -39.56 -97.81 -52.87
C LEU A 204 -38.17 -97.77 -52.18
N GLY A 205 -38.18 -97.84 -50.85
CA GLY A 205 -36.96 -97.76 -50.03
C GLY A 205 -36.54 -96.34 -49.63
N ILE A 206 -37.29 -95.29 -49.99
CA ILE A 206 -37.14 -93.97 -49.37
C ILE A 206 -37.52 -94.05 -47.89
N SER A 207 -36.71 -93.43 -47.04
CA SER A 207 -36.98 -93.23 -45.61
C SER A 207 -37.25 -91.75 -45.32
N ARG A 208 -38.11 -91.48 -44.34
CA ARG A 208 -38.34 -90.18 -43.72
C ARG A 208 -38.28 -90.32 -42.20
N THR A 209 -37.86 -89.27 -41.51
CA THR A 209 -37.79 -89.23 -40.05
C THR A 209 -38.78 -88.21 -39.52
N VAL A 210 -39.53 -88.57 -38.47
CA VAL A 210 -40.43 -87.67 -37.75
C VAL A 210 -40.28 -87.87 -36.24
N GLU A 211 -40.13 -86.78 -35.51
CA GLU A 211 -40.17 -86.73 -34.05
C GLU A 211 -41.60 -86.41 -33.59
N TYR A 212 -42.11 -87.08 -32.57
CA TYR A 212 -43.43 -86.83 -32.00
C TYR A 212 -43.56 -87.31 -30.55
N MET A 213 -44.51 -86.72 -29.81
CA MET A 213 -44.91 -87.23 -28.50
C MET A 213 -45.85 -88.43 -28.65
N CYS A 214 -45.44 -89.57 -28.12
CA CYS A 214 -46.22 -90.79 -28.02
C CYS A 214 -46.72 -90.99 -26.58
N ARG A 215 -47.92 -91.54 -26.43
CA ARG A 215 -48.45 -91.96 -25.13
C ARG A 215 -47.90 -93.34 -24.78
N HIS A 216 -47.44 -93.49 -23.54
CA HIS A 216 -47.02 -94.76 -22.95
C HIS A 216 -48.18 -95.38 -22.14
N ALA A 217 -48.17 -96.70 -21.94
CA ALA A 217 -49.29 -97.45 -21.37
C ALA A 217 -49.64 -97.09 -19.90
N ASP A 218 -48.72 -96.50 -19.15
CA ASP A 218 -49.00 -95.95 -17.80
C ASP A 218 -49.72 -94.59 -17.83
N GLY A 219 -49.84 -93.97 -19.00
CA GLY A 219 -50.51 -92.71 -19.24
C GLY A 219 -49.59 -91.49 -19.36
N ALA A 220 -48.27 -91.65 -19.21
CA ALA A 220 -47.29 -90.58 -19.46
C ALA A 220 -47.03 -90.35 -20.96
N TRP A 221 -46.33 -89.25 -21.28
CA TRP A 221 -45.94 -88.86 -22.64
C TRP A 221 -44.42 -88.95 -22.80
N TYR A 222 -43.99 -89.59 -23.88
CA TYR A 222 -42.60 -89.86 -24.26
C TYR A 222 -42.34 -89.24 -25.64
N VAL A 223 -41.13 -88.77 -25.92
CA VAL A 223 -40.76 -88.23 -27.25
C VAL A 223 -40.05 -89.33 -28.03
N HIS A 224 -40.61 -89.70 -29.17
CA HIS A 224 -40.11 -90.76 -30.04
C HIS A 224 -39.62 -90.17 -31.37
N GLU A 225 -38.48 -90.65 -31.86
CA GLU A 225 -38.05 -90.50 -33.25
C GLU A 225 -38.51 -91.74 -34.02
N ALA A 226 -39.21 -91.57 -35.14
CA ALA A 226 -39.60 -92.66 -36.03
C ALA A 226 -39.02 -92.46 -37.44
N VAL A 227 -38.24 -93.44 -37.88
CA VAL A 227 -37.77 -93.56 -39.27
C VAL A 227 -38.75 -94.42 -40.05
N LEU A 228 -39.69 -93.77 -40.73
CA LEU A 228 -40.67 -94.39 -41.63
C LEU A 228 -40.00 -94.71 -42.97
N THR A 229 -40.10 -95.95 -43.45
CA THR A 229 -39.47 -96.39 -44.71
C THR A 229 -40.46 -97.10 -45.61
N ASN A 230 -40.63 -96.62 -46.85
CA ASN A 230 -41.59 -97.21 -47.77
C ASN A 230 -41.14 -98.59 -48.26
N ARG A 231 -41.93 -99.63 -47.99
CA ARG A 231 -41.80 -100.99 -48.56
C ARG A 231 -43.10 -101.48 -49.22
N LEU A 232 -44.07 -100.58 -49.47
CA LEU A 232 -45.28 -100.87 -50.24
C LEU A 232 -44.89 -101.34 -51.65
N GLY A 233 -45.42 -102.48 -52.07
CA GLY A 233 -45.10 -103.10 -53.36
C GLY A 233 -43.75 -103.83 -53.44
N ASP A 234 -42.99 -103.98 -52.35
CA ASP A 234 -41.72 -104.74 -52.36
C ASP A 234 -41.91 -106.26 -52.47
N GLY A 235 -43.13 -106.75 -52.17
CA GLY A 235 -43.52 -108.17 -52.25
C GLY A 235 -42.97 -109.05 -51.14
N VAL A 236 -42.39 -108.48 -50.08
CA VAL A 236 -41.83 -109.20 -48.92
C VAL A 236 -42.37 -108.66 -47.61
N VAL A 237 -42.49 -107.33 -47.49
CA VAL A 237 -43.05 -106.60 -46.35
C VAL A 237 -44.37 -105.93 -46.73
N ASP A 238 -44.45 -105.33 -47.93
CA ASP A 238 -45.67 -104.74 -48.51
C ASP A 238 -46.40 -103.72 -47.59
N GLY A 239 -45.62 -102.89 -46.89
CA GLY A 239 -46.08 -101.89 -45.92
C GLY A 239 -45.07 -100.77 -45.70
N VAL A 240 -45.35 -99.81 -44.82
CA VAL A 240 -44.35 -98.86 -44.30
C VAL A 240 -43.71 -99.45 -43.05
N VAL A 241 -42.38 -99.57 -43.03
CA VAL A 241 -41.63 -100.00 -41.84
C VAL A 241 -41.22 -98.78 -41.04
N ALA A 242 -41.64 -98.69 -39.79
CA ALA A 242 -41.19 -97.67 -38.86
C ALA A 242 -40.18 -98.30 -37.88
N SER A 243 -38.93 -97.82 -37.85
CA SER A 243 -38.07 -98.03 -36.67
C SER A 243 -38.28 -96.84 -35.75
N ILE A 244 -38.73 -97.11 -34.51
CA ILE A 244 -39.12 -96.10 -33.54
C ILE A 244 -38.21 -96.22 -32.33
N ARG A 245 -37.59 -95.10 -31.96
CA ARG A 245 -36.67 -94.99 -30.85
C ARG A 245 -37.23 -94.01 -29.82
N ASP A 246 -37.32 -94.45 -28.57
CA ASP A 246 -37.54 -93.53 -27.46
C ASP A 246 -36.29 -92.65 -27.30
N ILE A 247 -36.49 -91.34 -27.44
CA ILE A 247 -35.50 -90.30 -27.24
C ILE A 247 -35.88 -89.37 -26.08
N THR A 248 -36.82 -89.79 -25.22
CA THR A 248 -37.24 -89.03 -24.03
C THR A 248 -36.07 -88.75 -23.09
N GLU A 249 -35.21 -89.74 -22.79
CA GLU A 249 -33.98 -89.47 -22.03
C GLU A 249 -32.97 -88.63 -22.82
N TYR A 250 -32.88 -88.80 -24.15
CA TYR A 250 -31.95 -88.00 -24.96
C TYR A 250 -32.34 -86.52 -24.96
N HIS A 251 -33.58 -86.17 -25.32
CA HIS A 251 -34.08 -84.80 -25.24
C HIS A 251 -34.15 -84.29 -23.81
N ARG A 252 -34.41 -85.14 -22.81
CA ARG A 252 -34.36 -84.71 -21.41
C ARG A 252 -32.93 -84.35 -21.01
N ILE A 253 -31.93 -85.14 -21.38
CA ILE A 253 -30.51 -84.84 -21.12
C ILE A 253 -30.07 -83.62 -21.94
N GLU A 254 -30.43 -83.53 -23.22
CA GLU A 254 -30.16 -82.37 -24.09
C GLU A 254 -30.79 -81.09 -23.52
N ARG A 255 -32.03 -81.17 -23.01
CA ARG A 255 -32.72 -80.06 -22.36
C ARG A 255 -32.17 -79.74 -20.98
N GLU A 256 -31.81 -80.72 -20.15
CA GLU A 256 -31.14 -80.50 -18.87
C GLU A 256 -29.73 -79.92 -19.08
N LEU A 257 -29.03 -80.29 -20.16
CA LEU A 257 -27.70 -79.78 -20.54
C LEU A 257 -27.78 -78.37 -21.15
N SER A 258 -28.73 -78.13 -22.05
CA SER A 258 -29.00 -76.83 -22.68
C SER A 258 -29.57 -75.81 -21.66
N GLU A 259 -30.48 -76.24 -20.78
CA GLU A 259 -30.91 -75.42 -19.64
C GLU A 259 -29.79 -75.23 -18.61
N SER A 260 -28.89 -76.20 -18.40
CA SER A 260 -27.69 -75.99 -17.55
C SER A 260 -26.78 -74.91 -18.14
N PHE A 261 -26.40 -75.01 -19.42
CA PHE A 261 -25.56 -73.99 -20.08
C PHE A 261 -26.23 -72.61 -20.20
N LYS A 262 -27.57 -72.54 -20.17
CA LYS A 262 -28.35 -71.29 -20.09
C LYS A 262 -28.62 -70.78 -18.67
N ARG A 263 -28.31 -71.56 -17.62
CA ARG A 263 -28.48 -71.18 -16.21
C ARG A 263 -27.16 -70.86 -15.49
N VAL A 264 -26.03 -71.02 -16.15
CA VAL A 264 -24.72 -70.54 -15.66
C VAL A 264 -24.65 -69.01 -15.85
N THR A 265 -24.52 -68.27 -14.75
CA THR A 265 -24.36 -66.79 -14.74
C THR A 265 -23.03 -66.32 -15.32
N ASP A 266 -22.09 -67.24 -15.45
CA ASP A 266 -20.72 -67.04 -15.91
C ASP A 266 -20.66 -67.18 -17.43
N ALA A 267 -19.76 -66.44 -18.06
CA ALA A 267 -19.50 -66.60 -19.48
C ALA A 267 -18.62 -67.84 -19.70
N PHE A 268 -18.95 -68.63 -20.72
CA PHE A 268 -18.29 -69.89 -21.02
C PHE A 268 -17.99 -70.02 -22.52
N TYR A 269 -16.77 -70.47 -22.82
CA TYR A 269 -16.36 -70.82 -24.17
C TYR A 269 -15.41 -72.04 -24.16
N ALA A 270 -15.38 -72.75 -25.28
CA ALA A 270 -14.42 -73.81 -25.54
C ALA A 270 -13.58 -73.47 -26.77
N LEU A 271 -12.30 -73.77 -26.69
CA LEU A 271 -11.31 -73.68 -27.75
C LEU A 271 -10.84 -75.08 -28.15
N ASP A 272 -10.39 -75.25 -29.40
CA ASP A 272 -9.68 -76.46 -29.81
C ASP A 272 -8.16 -76.44 -29.49
N SER A 273 -7.41 -77.41 -30.01
CA SER A 273 -5.96 -77.54 -29.86
C SER A 273 -5.17 -76.39 -30.47
N ASP A 274 -5.74 -75.72 -31.48
CA ASP A 274 -5.17 -74.58 -32.18
C ASP A 274 -5.74 -73.26 -31.63
N TRP A 275 -6.42 -73.32 -30.48
CA TRP A 275 -6.96 -72.21 -29.70
C TRP A 275 -8.08 -71.43 -30.42
N GLU A 276 -8.77 -72.04 -31.40
CA GLU A 276 -9.93 -71.46 -32.07
C GLU A 276 -11.25 -71.77 -31.35
N PHE A 277 -12.17 -70.80 -31.28
CA PHE A 277 -13.47 -71.00 -30.62
C PHE A 277 -14.32 -72.07 -31.30
N THR A 278 -14.53 -73.19 -30.62
CA THR A 278 -15.46 -74.26 -31.04
C THR A 278 -16.84 -74.14 -30.41
N TYR A 279 -16.96 -73.47 -29.26
CA TYR A 279 -18.23 -73.20 -28.61
C TYR A 279 -18.19 -71.89 -27.80
N VAL A 280 -19.30 -71.15 -27.78
CA VAL A 280 -19.49 -69.95 -26.95
C VAL A 280 -20.94 -69.95 -26.43
N ASN A 281 -21.17 -69.77 -25.13
CA ASN A 281 -22.52 -69.67 -24.55
C ASN A 281 -23.11 -68.26 -24.69
N ASP A 282 -24.44 -68.14 -24.59
CA ASP A 282 -25.13 -66.86 -24.78
C ASP A 282 -24.64 -65.78 -23.80
N ARG A 283 -24.29 -66.16 -22.56
CA ARG A 283 -23.74 -65.24 -21.56
C ARG A 283 -22.36 -64.69 -21.91
N ALA A 284 -21.53 -65.47 -22.60
CA ALA A 284 -20.28 -64.97 -23.16
C ALA A 284 -20.53 -63.98 -24.31
N LEU A 285 -21.50 -64.23 -25.19
CA LEU A 285 -21.86 -63.28 -26.26
C LEU A 285 -22.33 -61.93 -25.69
N GLU A 286 -23.10 -61.95 -24.60
CA GLU A 286 -23.52 -60.74 -23.88
C GLU A 286 -22.33 -59.94 -23.30
N ILE A 287 -21.44 -60.58 -22.52
CA ILE A 287 -20.32 -59.88 -21.86
C ILE A 287 -19.29 -59.41 -22.90
N LEU A 288 -19.07 -60.20 -23.96
CA LEU A 288 -18.12 -59.89 -25.03
C LEU A 288 -18.70 -58.95 -26.10
N SER A 289 -20.01 -58.67 -26.05
CA SER A 289 -20.74 -57.82 -27.01
C SER A 289 -20.49 -58.19 -28.49
N ALA A 290 -20.38 -59.49 -28.78
CA ALA A 290 -20.00 -60.03 -30.08
C ALA A 290 -20.96 -61.12 -30.55
N ASP A 291 -21.23 -61.18 -31.85
CA ASP A 291 -22.16 -62.15 -32.43
C ASP A 291 -21.54 -63.56 -32.56
N ARG A 292 -22.35 -64.62 -32.36
CA ARG A 292 -21.85 -66.01 -32.31
C ARG A 292 -21.10 -66.42 -33.58
N SER A 293 -21.53 -65.91 -34.73
CA SER A 293 -20.92 -66.16 -36.05
C SER A 293 -19.61 -65.40 -36.30
N GLU A 294 -19.25 -64.43 -35.44
CA GLU A 294 -17.98 -63.70 -35.53
C GLU A 294 -16.88 -64.29 -34.64
N LEU A 295 -17.26 -65.11 -33.66
CA LEU A 295 -16.34 -65.77 -32.73
C LEU A 295 -15.97 -67.19 -33.17
N LEU A 296 -16.94 -68.02 -33.55
CA LEU A 296 -16.70 -69.43 -33.89
C LEU A 296 -15.74 -69.58 -35.08
N GLY A 297 -14.67 -70.36 -34.90
CA GLY A 297 -13.59 -70.49 -35.89
C GLY A 297 -12.66 -69.27 -35.99
N ARG A 298 -12.51 -68.51 -34.90
CA ARG A 298 -11.39 -67.56 -34.71
C ARG A 298 -10.50 -67.96 -33.54
N HIS A 299 -9.21 -67.73 -33.68
CA HIS A 299 -8.20 -67.89 -32.63
C HIS A 299 -8.45 -66.91 -31.47
N ILE A 300 -8.39 -67.37 -30.22
CA ILE A 300 -8.76 -66.53 -29.06
C ILE A 300 -7.96 -65.23 -28.95
N LEU A 301 -6.66 -65.24 -29.26
CA LEU A 301 -5.81 -64.04 -29.14
C LEU A 301 -6.06 -63.00 -30.25
N ASP A 302 -6.77 -63.36 -31.33
CA ASP A 302 -7.21 -62.40 -32.35
C ASP A 302 -8.51 -61.68 -31.94
N VAL A 303 -9.25 -62.25 -30.98
CA VAL A 303 -10.47 -61.65 -30.40
C VAL A 303 -10.15 -60.93 -29.08
N PHE A 304 -9.28 -61.50 -28.25
CA PHE A 304 -8.86 -60.96 -26.94
C PHE A 304 -7.35 -60.74 -26.86
N PRO A 305 -6.79 -59.81 -27.65
CA PRO A 305 -5.37 -59.47 -27.60
C PRO A 305 -4.97 -58.88 -26.24
N GLU A 306 -5.89 -58.27 -25.47
CA GLU A 306 -5.59 -57.77 -24.12
C GLU A 306 -5.32 -58.88 -23.09
N MET A 307 -5.59 -60.16 -23.42
CA MET A 307 -5.16 -61.28 -22.58
C MET A 307 -3.63 -61.46 -22.59
N ILE A 308 -2.93 -61.00 -23.64
CA ILE A 308 -1.50 -61.24 -23.84
C ILE A 308 -0.67 -60.53 -22.76
N GLY A 309 0.21 -61.29 -22.08
CA GLY A 309 1.03 -60.81 -20.97
C GLY A 309 0.32 -60.76 -19.61
N THR A 310 -0.98 -61.07 -19.54
CA THR A 310 -1.72 -61.16 -18.27
C THR A 310 -1.54 -62.52 -17.60
N ALA A 311 -1.87 -62.60 -16.30
CA ALA A 311 -1.91 -63.87 -15.57
C ALA A 311 -2.88 -64.91 -16.18
N PHE A 312 -3.88 -64.46 -16.95
CA PHE A 312 -4.83 -65.32 -17.65
C PHE A 312 -4.17 -66.08 -18.81
N GLN A 313 -3.29 -65.45 -19.59
CA GLN A 313 -2.53 -66.14 -20.63
C GLN A 313 -1.57 -67.18 -20.02
N SER A 314 -0.85 -66.83 -18.95
CA SER A 314 0.06 -67.77 -18.27
C SER A 314 -0.70 -68.98 -17.74
N ALA A 315 -1.84 -68.76 -17.07
CA ALA A 315 -2.67 -69.85 -16.56
C ALA A 315 -3.25 -70.75 -17.68
N ALA A 316 -3.54 -70.20 -18.86
CA ALA A 316 -4.01 -70.97 -20.01
C ALA A 316 -2.89 -71.82 -20.65
N LEU A 317 -1.68 -71.26 -20.76
CA LEU A 317 -0.50 -71.99 -21.25
C LEU A 317 -0.09 -73.10 -20.28
N GLU A 318 0.00 -72.80 -18.98
CA GLU A 318 0.30 -73.79 -17.93
C GLU A 318 -0.74 -74.93 -17.90
N ALA A 319 -2.03 -74.61 -17.97
CA ALA A 319 -3.09 -75.62 -18.00
C ALA A 319 -2.95 -76.54 -19.23
N MET A 320 -2.64 -76.02 -20.41
CA MET A 320 -2.50 -76.84 -21.61
C MET A 320 -1.24 -77.73 -21.61
N ASP A 321 -0.11 -77.24 -21.07
CA ASP A 321 1.14 -78.02 -20.99
C ASP A 321 1.09 -79.10 -19.90
N GLU A 322 0.55 -78.78 -18.72
CA GLU A 322 0.42 -79.71 -17.59
C GLU A 322 -0.79 -80.65 -17.71
N GLN A 323 -1.81 -80.27 -18.50
CA GLN A 323 -3.13 -80.91 -18.56
C GLN A 323 -3.89 -80.96 -17.21
N GLU A 324 -3.56 -80.06 -16.27
CA GLU A 324 -4.28 -79.88 -15.00
C GLU A 324 -5.13 -78.59 -15.00
N PRO A 325 -6.36 -78.61 -14.42
CA PRO A 325 -7.19 -77.40 -14.35
C PRO A 325 -6.59 -76.29 -13.48
N ARG A 326 -6.52 -75.07 -14.03
CA ARG A 326 -6.03 -73.87 -13.31
C ARG A 326 -7.17 -72.89 -13.03
N THR A 327 -7.03 -72.12 -11.96
CA THR A 327 -7.93 -70.99 -11.60
C THR A 327 -7.08 -69.78 -11.28
N VAL A 328 -7.46 -68.62 -11.82
CA VAL A 328 -6.74 -67.36 -11.67
C VAL A 328 -7.73 -66.21 -11.45
N GLU A 329 -7.41 -65.30 -10.55
CA GLU A 329 -8.14 -64.05 -10.31
C GLU A 329 -7.22 -62.88 -10.63
N GLY A 330 -7.72 -61.90 -11.37
CA GLY A 330 -6.94 -60.73 -11.80
C GLY A 330 -7.82 -59.63 -12.38
N TYR A 331 -7.29 -58.42 -12.44
CA TYR A 331 -7.95 -57.28 -13.07
C TYR A 331 -7.66 -57.25 -14.57
N LEU A 332 -8.65 -56.91 -15.39
CA LEU A 332 -8.53 -56.76 -16.84
C LEU A 332 -8.97 -55.36 -17.23
N ASP A 333 -8.00 -54.49 -17.52
CA ASP A 333 -8.21 -53.06 -17.83
C ASP A 333 -9.24 -52.83 -18.94
N ALA A 334 -9.26 -53.71 -19.96
CA ALA A 334 -10.18 -53.65 -21.10
C ALA A 334 -11.67 -53.76 -20.74
N TYR A 335 -11.98 -54.33 -19.57
CA TYR A 335 -13.35 -54.54 -19.08
C TYR A 335 -13.66 -53.76 -17.79
N ASP A 336 -12.71 -52.97 -17.25
CA ASP A 336 -12.81 -52.29 -15.93
C ASP A 336 -13.23 -53.24 -14.79
N ALA A 337 -12.79 -54.50 -14.87
CA ALA A 337 -13.34 -55.60 -14.07
C ALA A 337 -12.26 -56.53 -13.48
N TRP A 338 -12.50 -56.99 -12.25
CA TRP A 338 -11.83 -58.15 -11.67
C TRP A 338 -12.50 -59.42 -12.17
N ILE A 339 -11.73 -60.28 -12.82
CA ILE A 339 -12.19 -61.53 -13.40
C ILE A 339 -11.61 -62.71 -12.61
N GLU A 340 -12.48 -63.67 -12.26
CA GLU A 340 -12.09 -65.01 -11.84
C GLU A 340 -12.28 -65.96 -13.04
N ALA A 341 -11.19 -66.49 -13.59
CA ALA A 341 -11.20 -67.42 -14.71
C ALA A 341 -10.78 -68.84 -14.28
N ARG A 342 -11.46 -69.84 -14.82
CA ARG A 342 -11.24 -71.27 -14.53
C ARG A 342 -11.08 -72.02 -15.84
N ILE A 343 -9.89 -72.60 -16.04
CA ILE A 343 -9.44 -73.15 -17.30
C ILE A 343 -9.29 -74.66 -17.14
N TYR A 344 -10.05 -75.42 -17.93
CA TYR A 344 -10.08 -76.87 -17.93
C TYR A 344 -9.45 -77.38 -19.24
N PRO A 345 -8.20 -77.88 -19.22
CA PRO A 345 -7.51 -78.35 -20.41
C PRO A 345 -7.99 -79.73 -20.85
N SER A 346 -7.71 -80.08 -22.11
CA SER A 346 -7.92 -81.41 -22.67
C SER A 346 -6.94 -81.66 -23.82
N PRO A 347 -6.76 -82.92 -24.27
CA PRO A 347 -5.95 -83.24 -25.46
C PRO A 347 -6.50 -82.67 -26.78
N SER A 348 -7.71 -82.11 -26.77
CA SER A 348 -8.42 -81.56 -27.92
C SER A 348 -8.61 -80.03 -27.86
N GLY A 349 -8.02 -79.34 -26.87
CA GLY A 349 -8.24 -77.92 -26.60
C GLY A 349 -8.61 -77.63 -25.15
N MET A 350 -9.21 -76.47 -24.86
CA MET A 350 -9.57 -76.08 -23.48
C MET A 350 -10.99 -75.56 -23.34
N SER A 351 -11.57 -75.70 -22.15
CA SER A 351 -12.86 -75.13 -21.76
C SER A 351 -12.64 -74.07 -20.67
N VAL A 352 -13.10 -72.84 -20.89
CA VAL A 352 -12.87 -71.70 -19.99
C VAL A 352 -14.20 -71.14 -19.50
N TYR A 353 -14.30 -71.03 -18.17
CA TYR A 353 -15.35 -70.26 -17.49
C TYR A 353 -14.73 -68.97 -16.99
N TRP A 354 -15.38 -67.82 -17.18
CA TRP A 354 -14.95 -66.56 -16.60
C TRP A 354 -16.12 -65.78 -15.98
N ARG A 355 -15.86 -65.20 -14.81
CA ARG A 355 -16.82 -64.51 -13.95
C ARG A 355 -16.27 -63.16 -13.52
N ASP A 356 -17.08 -62.12 -13.64
CA ASP A 356 -16.85 -60.85 -12.97
C ASP A 356 -17.02 -61.00 -11.44
N VAL A 357 -15.99 -60.62 -10.69
CA VAL A 357 -15.91 -60.61 -9.23
C VAL A 357 -15.58 -59.21 -8.68
N THR A 358 -15.68 -58.15 -9.49
CA THR A 358 -15.43 -56.76 -9.10
C THR A 358 -16.22 -56.36 -7.86
N ASP A 359 -17.50 -56.71 -7.85
CA ASP A 359 -18.48 -56.46 -6.78
C ASP A 359 -18.16 -57.24 -5.47
N ARG A 360 -17.32 -58.27 -5.54
CA ARG A 360 -16.74 -59.03 -4.40
C ARG A 360 -15.44 -58.38 -3.90
N VAL A 361 -14.56 -58.01 -4.82
CA VAL A 361 -13.25 -57.41 -4.51
C VAL A 361 -13.42 -56.01 -3.91
N GLN A 362 -14.25 -55.17 -4.53
CA GLN A 362 -14.54 -53.82 -4.04
C GLN A 362 -15.15 -53.84 -2.64
N ARG A 363 -16.22 -54.61 -2.39
CA ARG A 363 -16.85 -54.69 -1.04
C ARG A 363 -15.90 -55.19 0.04
N LYS A 364 -14.98 -56.11 -0.28
CA LYS A 364 -13.97 -56.59 0.66
C LYS A 364 -12.95 -55.48 0.98
N ARG A 365 -12.49 -54.75 -0.04
CA ARG A 365 -11.57 -53.61 0.09
C ARG A 365 -12.20 -52.49 0.91
N ASP A 366 -13.43 -52.10 0.59
CA ASP A 366 -14.24 -51.12 1.32
C ASP A 366 -14.35 -51.44 2.82
N LEU A 367 -14.56 -52.71 3.17
CA LEU A 367 -14.72 -53.11 4.57
C LEU A 367 -13.40 -53.03 5.35
N THR A 368 -12.32 -53.55 4.76
CA THR A 368 -10.96 -53.48 5.32
C THR A 368 -10.51 -52.02 5.48
N GLU A 369 -10.64 -51.21 4.42
CA GLU A 369 -10.24 -49.80 4.43
C GLU A 369 -11.00 -48.99 5.49
N ARG A 370 -12.30 -49.28 5.72
CA ARG A 370 -13.08 -48.62 6.79
C ARG A 370 -12.63 -49.05 8.19
N THR A 371 -12.32 -50.32 8.42
CA THR A 371 -11.86 -50.79 9.73
C THR A 371 -10.47 -50.26 10.06
N GLU A 372 -9.51 -50.38 9.14
CA GLU A 372 -8.14 -49.88 9.32
C GLU A 372 -8.12 -48.35 9.52
N ARG A 373 -8.95 -47.62 8.77
CA ARG A 373 -9.12 -46.16 8.93
C ARG A 373 -9.74 -45.76 10.26
N LEU A 374 -10.72 -46.51 10.78
CA LEU A 374 -11.31 -46.22 12.10
C LEU A 374 -10.30 -46.45 13.22
N GLN A 375 -9.54 -47.54 13.18
CA GLN A 375 -8.47 -47.81 14.15
C GLN A 375 -7.38 -46.74 14.08
N THR A 376 -6.91 -46.40 12.87
CA THR A 376 -5.90 -45.35 12.66
C THR A 376 -6.37 -43.99 13.22
N LEU A 377 -7.65 -43.65 13.09
CA LEU A 377 -8.20 -42.40 13.64
C LEU A 377 -8.20 -42.38 15.17
N VAL A 378 -8.51 -43.48 15.85
CA VAL A 378 -8.45 -43.54 17.33
C VAL A 378 -7.00 -43.51 17.83
N GLU A 379 -6.08 -44.16 17.13
CA GLU A 379 -4.66 -44.25 17.51
C GLU A 379 -3.87 -42.95 17.27
N ASN A 380 -4.32 -42.05 16.39
CA ASN A 380 -3.58 -40.86 15.95
C ASN A 380 -4.25 -39.51 16.27
N VAL A 381 -5.52 -39.48 16.72
CA VAL A 381 -6.16 -38.23 17.18
C VAL A 381 -5.93 -38.08 18.69
N PRO A 382 -5.55 -36.88 19.21
CA PRO A 382 -5.26 -36.63 20.63
C PRO A 382 -6.53 -36.55 21.52
N VAL A 383 -7.42 -37.52 21.37
CA VAL A 383 -8.58 -37.75 22.23
C VAL A 383 -8.33 -38.91 23.18
N VAL A 384 -8.96 -38.84 24.34
CA VAL A 384 -9.16 -39.93 25.29
C VAL A 384 -10.57 -40.47 25.09
N LEU A 385 -10.68 -41.70 24.59
CA LEU A 385 -11.91 -42.47 24.55
C LEU A 385 -12.00 -43.34 25.81
N PHE A 386 -13.13 -43.28 26.51
CA PHE A 386 -13.37 -44.10 27.68
C PHE A 386 -14.81 -44.61 27.74
N VAL A 387 -15.04 -45.67 28.52
CA VAL A 387 -16.38 -46.16 28.84
C VAL A 387 -16.46 -46.40 30.34
N LEU A 388 -17.55 -45.94 30.96
CA LEU A 388 -17.90 -46.21 32.36
C LEU A 388 -19.06 -47.23 32.43
N ASP A 389 -19.03 -48.15 33.39
CA ASP A 389 -20.17 -48.99 33.74
C ASP A 389 -21.19 -48.28 34.66
N GLU A 390 -22.24 -49.00 35.07
CA GLU A 390 -23.33 -48.51 35.95
C GLU A 390 -22.85 -47.96 37.30
N ASP A 391 -21.72 -48.43 37.83
CA ASP A 391 -21.10 -47.95 39.08
C ASP A 391 -20.08 -46.82 38.86
N GLY A 392 -19.82 -46.43 37.60
CA GLY A 392 -18.83 -45.40 37.24
C GLY A 392 -17.38 -45.92 37.15
N THR A 393 -17.20 -47.21 36.92
CA THR A 393 -15.88 -47.85 36.76
C THR A 393 -15.43 -47.82 35.31
N PHE A 394 -14.17 -47.48 35.04
CA PHE A 394 -13.63 -47.51 33.68
C PHE A 394 -13.57 -48.95 33.14
N THR A 395 -14.34 -49.24 32.09
CA THR A 395 -14.35 -50.53 31.37
C THR A 395 -13.58 -50.48 30.05
N LEU A 396 -13.31 -49.29 29.52
CA LEU A 396 -12.44 -49.03 28.37
C LEU A 396 -11.69 -47.70 28.57
N SER A 397 -10.44 -47.66 28.11
CA SER A 397 -9.57 -46.48 28.09
C SER A 397 -8.60 -46.63 26.91
N GLU A 398 -8.80 -45.83 25.86
CA GLU A 398 -8.04 -45.88 24.60
C GLU A 398 -7.84 -44.47 24.01
N GLY A 399 -6.97 -44.34 23.01
CA GLY A 399 -6.76 -43.10 22.26
C GLY A 399 -5.51 -42.31 22.64
N HIS A 400 -4.99 -41.50 21.71
CA HIS A 400 -3.68 -40.86 21.84
C HIS A 400 -3.61 -39.78 22.93
N GLY A 401 -4.76 -39.22 23.35
CA GLY A 401 -4.80 -38.15 24.36
C GLY A 401 -4.28 -38.55 25.75
N PHE A 402 -4.12 -39.85 26.02
CA PHE A 402 -3.48 -40.35 27.25
C PHE A 402 -2.00 -39.93 27.37
N ALA A 403 -1.29 -39.71 26.26
CA ALA A 403 0.09 -39.22 26.27
C ALA A 403 0.22 -37.85 26.99
N ASN A 404 -0.76 -36.95 26.79
CA ASN A 404 -0.80 -35.63 27.42
C ASN A 404 -1.11 -35.71 28.94
N LEU A 405 -1.68 -36.83 29.40
CA LEU A 405 -1.99 -37.11 30.81
C LEU A 405 -0.86 -37.86 31.55
N GLY A 406 0.24 -38.23 30.87
CA GLY A 406 1.36 -38.95 31.48
C GLY A 406 0.98 -40.32 32.09
N THR A 407 -0.09 -40.93 31.58
CA THR A 407 -0.69 -42.20 32.02
C THR A 407 -0.81 -43.11 30.80
N ASP A 408 -0.57 -44.42 30.91
CA ASP A 408 -0.68 -45.32 29.76
C ASP A 408 -2.16 -45.63 29.42
N ALA A 409 -2.48 -45.77 28.12
CA ALA A 409 -3.81 -46.17 27.69
C ALA A 409 -4.17 -47.57 28.23
N GLY A 410 -5.33 -47.69 28.86
CA GLY A 410 -5.79 -48.90 29.53
C GLY A 410 -5.33 -49.04 30.99
N GLU A 411 -4.39 -48.21 31.48
CA GLU A 411 -3.90 -48.27 32.87
C GLU A 411 -5.01 -48.01 33.90
N VAL A 412 -6.04 -47.23 33.53
CA VAL A 412 -7.15 -46.83 34.40
C VAL A 412 -8.32 -47.83 34.42
N ILE A 413 -8.27 -48.91 33.63
CA ILE A 413 -9.38 -49.87 33.51
C ILE A 413 -9.55 -50.65 34.83
N GLY A 414 -10.74 -50.57 35.43
CA GLY A 414 -11.06 -51.13 36.74
C GLY A 414 -10.98 -50.12 37.90
N ASP A 415 -10.50 -48.89 37.68
CA ASP A 415 -10.64 -47.80 38.65
C ASP A 415 -12.04 -47.17 38.56
N SER A 416 -12.59 -46.74 39.70
CA SER A 416 -13.77 -45.85 39.71
C SER A 416 -13.36 -44.42 39.37
N VAL A 417 -14.11 -43.75 38.51
CA VAL A 417 -13.92 -42.33 38.19
C VAL A 417 -14.01 -41.46 39.45
N PHE A 418 -14.82 -41.86 40.43
CA PHE A 418 -15.05 -41.11 41.67
C PHE A 418 -13.90 -41.22 42.68
N ASP A 419 -13.17 -42.34 42.67
CA ASP A 419 -11.98 -42.53 43.49
C ASP A 419 -10.73 -41.95 42.83
N ARG A 420 -10.54 -42.19 41.51
CA ARG A 420 -9.35 -41.72 40.78
C ARG A 420 -9.33 -40.20 40.56
N LEU A 421 -10.50 -39.58 40.36
CA LEU A 421 -10.65 -38.12 40.15
C LEU A 421 -11.31 -37.41 41.34
N ALA A 422 -11.16 -37.96 42.55
CA ALA A 422 -11.77 -37.41 43.77
C ALA A 422 -11.42 -35.94 44.05
N ASP A 423 -10.21 -35.50 43.70
CA ASP A 423 -9.75 -34.11 43.83
C ASP A 423 -10.37 -33.15 42.80
N TYR A 424 -11.07 -33.67 41.78
CA TYR A 424 -11.70 -32.92 40.69
C TYR A 424 -13.24 -33.05 40.74
N PRO A 425 -13.91 -32.48 41.78
CA PRO A 425 -15.33 -32.73 42.05
C PRO A 425 -16.26 -32.37 40.88
N ALA A 426 -15.92 -31.36 40.07
CA ALA A 426 -16.70 -30.98 38.90
C ALA A 426 -16.70 -32.04 37.78
N ILE A 427 -15.65 -32.87 37.67
CA ILE A 427 -15.60 -34.00 36.74
C ILE A 427 -16.46 -35.15 37.28
N CYS A 428 -16.37 -35.41 38.59
CA CYS A 428 -17.21 -36.38 39.28
C CYS A 428 -18.71 -36.02 39.24
N ASP A 429 -19.06 -34.73 39.30
CA ASP A 429 -20.44 -34.25 39.18
C ASP A 429 -21.00 -34.46 37.77
N ASP A 430 -20.20 -34.24 36.72
CA ASP A 430 -20.59 -34.53 35.33
C ASP A 430 -20.74 -36.04 35.09
N ALA A 431 -19.83 -36.86 35.62
CA ALA A 431 -19.92 -38.32 35.49
C ALA A 431 -21.18 -38.89 36.19
N ARG A 432 -21.57 -38.37 37.36
CA ARG A 432 -22.84 -38.77 38.01
C ARG A 432 -24.07 -38.37 37.19
N ARG A 433 -24.10 -37.15 36.66
CA ARG A 433 -25.19 -36.70 35.76
C ARG A 433 -25.33 -37.58 34.51
N ALA A 434 -24.20 -38.03 33.95
CA ALA A 434 -24.21 -38.96 32.84
C ALA A 434 -24.77 -40.34 33.22
N LEU A 435 -24.41 -40.89 34.39
CA LEU A 435 -24.98 -42.13 34.92
C LEU A 435 -26.47 -42.01 35.30
N GLU A 436 -26.93 -40.80 35.66
CA GLU A 436 -28.35 -40.47 35.82
C GLU A 436 -29.11 -40.34 34.48
N GLY A 437 -28.43 -40.46 33.34
CA GLY A 437 -29.04 -40.47 32.00
C GLY A 437 -28.99 -39.13 31.24
N GLU A 438 -28.21 -38.15 31.68
CA GLU A 438 -28.03 -36.88 30.97
C GLU A 438 -26.90 -36.94 29.92
N ASP A 439 -27.10 -36.43 28.71
CA ASP A 439 -26.00 -36.12 27.78
C ASP A 439 -25.21 -34.93 28.35
N VAL A 440 -24.01 -35.16 28.88
CA VAL A 440 -23.19 -34.11 29.50
C VAL A 440 -22.04 -33.68 28.59
N HIS A 441 -21.95 -32.38 28.33
CA HIS A 441 -20.81 -31.75 27.66
C HIS A 441 -20.23 -30.66 28.57
N ALA A 442 -18.93 -30.72 28.83
CA ALA A 442 -18.25 -29.81 29.76
C ALA A 442 -16.78 -29.56 29.39
N ARG A 443 -16.33 -28.31 29.59
CA ARG A 443 -14.90 -27.96 29.69
C ARG A 443 -14.47 -28.10 31.15
N ARG A 444 -13.39 -28.85 31.41
CA ARG A 444 -12.86 -29.14 32.75
C ARG A 444 -11.35 -29.02 32.77
N GLU A 445 -10.82 -28.56 33.90
CA GLU A 445 -9.38 -28.51 34.18
C GLU A 445 -8.99 -29.79 34.93
N LEU A 446 -7.89 -30.40 34.52
CA LEU A 446 -7.35 -31.64 35.08
C LEU A 446 -5.81 -31.49 35.13
N SER A 447 -5.26 -31.46 36.33
CA SER A 447 -3.91 -30.97 36.60
C SER A 447 -3.69 -29.55 36.07
N ASP A 448 -2.82 -29.38 35.08
CA ASP A 448 -2.45 -28.14 34.39
C ASP A 448 -3.06 -28.02 32.98
N ARG A 449 -3.91 -28.99 32.58
CA ARG A 449 -4.50 -29.11 31.24
C ARG A 449 -6.01 -28.94 31.26
N VAL A 450 -6.54 -28.50 30.12
CA VAL A 450 -7.95 -28.19 29.91
C VAL A 450 -8.55 -29.14 28.88
N PHE A 451 -9.51 -29.95 29.32
CA PHE A 451 -10.18 -30.94 28.50
C PHE A 451 -11.60 -30.52 28.13
N GLU A 452 -11.99 -30.83 26.89
CA GLU A 452 -13.34 -30.71 26.36
C GLU A 452 -13.96 -32.11 26.30
N THR A 453 -14.81 -32.42 27.28
CA THR A 453 -15.35 -33.76 27.50
C THR A 453 -16.82 -33.86 27.12
N TRP A 454 -17.16 -34.95 26.46
CA TRP A 454 -18.52 -35.39 26.14
C TRP A 454 -18.78 -36.74 26.81
N TYR A 455 -19.85 -36.83 27.58
CA TYR A 455 -20.37 -38.07 28.16
C TYR A 455 -21.72 -38.37 27.51
N ARG A 456 -21.89 -39.59 27.01
CA ARG A 456 -23.15 -40.09 26.43
C ARG A 456 -23.60 -41.38 27.11
N PRO A 457 -24.67 -41.36 27.92
CA PRO A 457 -25.26 -42.59 28.43
C PRO A 457 -25.86 -43.43 27.29
N ILE A 458 -25.63 -44.74 27.38
CA ILE A 458 -26.27 -45.77 26.59
C ILE A 458 -27.24 -46.48 27.55
N THR A 459 -28.53 -46.45 27.22
CA THR A 459 -29.59 -47.05 28.04
C THR A 459 -30.10 -48.37 27.44
N ASP A 460 -30.44 -49.32 28.30
CA ASP A 460 -31.29 -50.47 27.95
C ASP A 460 -32.43 -50.58 28.98
N GLY A 461 -33.62 -50.96 28.53
CA GLY A 461 -34.85 -51.00 29.33
C GLY A 461 -35.38 -49.66 29.86
N GLY A 462 -34.52 -48.63 29.99
CA GLY A 462 -34.80 -47.34 30.62
C GLY A 462 -33.76 -46.93 31.67
N ASP A 463 -32.89 -47.85 32.09
CA ASP A 463 -31.75 -47.63 32.98
C ASP A 463 -30.46 -47.47 32.15
N VAL A 464 -29.39 -46.86 32.72
CA VAL A 464 -28.11 -46.65 32.03
C VAL A 464 -27.22 -47.90 32.18
N ASP A 465 -26.93 -48.55 31.06
CA ASP A 465 -26.04 -49.73 30.98
C ASP A 465 -24.57 -49.34 31.02
N ARG A 466 -24.21 -48.22 30.36
CA ARG A 466 -22.85 -47.66 30.34
C ARG A 466 -22.83 -46.21 29.83
N VAL A 467 -21.79 -45.45 30.18
CA VAL A 467 -21.55 -44.10 29.63
C VAL A 467 -20.31 -44.14 28.73
N ILE A 468 -20.46 -43.73 27.46
CA ILE A 468 -19.32 -43.54 26.55
C ILE A 468 -18.82 -42.11 26.69
N GLY A 469 -17.54 -41.96 27.01
CA GLY A 469 -16.86 -40.68 27.20
C GLY A 469 -15.82 -40.40 26.12
N VAL A 470 -15.76 -39.16 25.65
CA VAL A 470 -14.67 -38.66 24.79
C VAL A 470 -14.18 -37.33 25.35
N ALA A 471 -12.91 -37.25 25.72
CA ALA A 471 -12.25 -36.01 26.12
C ALA A 471 -11.18 -35.62 25.09
N SER A 472 -11.23 -34.40 24.55
CA SER A 472 -10.13 -33.81 23.80
C SER A 472 -9.31 -32.93 24.73
N ASP A 473 -7.98 -33.00 24.67
CA ASP A 473 -7.16 -31.88 25.16
C ASP A 473 -7.48 -30.66 24.28
N ILE A 474 -7.65 -29.49 24.89
CA ILE A 474 -7.84 -28.20 24.22
C ILE A 474 -6.95 -27.11 24.83
N THR A 475 -5.93 -27.47 25.61
CA THR A 475 -5.09 -26.55 26.40
C THR A 475 -4.44 -25.47 25.53
N GLU A 476 -3.82 -25.86 24.41
CA GLU A 476 -3.21 -24.95 23.43
C GLU A 476 -4.25 -23.98 22.85
N ARG A 477 -5.36 -24.50 22.32
CA ARG A 477 -6.50 -23.73 21.79
C ARG A 477 -7.05 -22.72 22.81
N VAL A 478 -7.01 -23.08 24.10
CA VAL A 478 -7.44 -22.25 25.21
C VAL A 478 -6.43 -21.15 25.53
N GLN A 479 -5.16 -21.50 25.66
CA GLN A 479 -4.08 -20.55 25.95
C GLN A 479 -3.93 -19.53 24.82
N TYR A 480 -3.97 -19.97 23.56
CA TYR A 480 -3.99 -19.10 22.38
C TYR A 480 -5.19 -18.13 22.39
N GLN A 481 -6.39 -18.62 22.71
CA GLN A 481 -7.59 -17.77 22.77
C GLN A 481 -7.57 -16.81 23.96
N GLU A 482 -7.01 -17.19 25.10
CA GLU A 482 -6.85 -16.33 26.28
C GLU A 482 -5.74 -15.28 26.05
N ALA A 483 -4.65 -15.64 25.36
CA ALA A 483 -3.63 -14.71 24.88
C ALA A 483 -4.20 -13.68 23.88
N LEU A 484 -4.96 -14.10 22.87
CA LEU A 484 -5.63 -13.18 21.92
C LEU A 484 -6.57 -12.19 22.64
N ASN A 485 -7.33 -12.63 23.64
CA ASN A 485 -8.17 -11.75 24.45
C ASN A 485 -7.34 -10.75 25.27
N GLY A 486 -6.23 -11.20 25.86
CA GLY A 486 -5.26 -10.35 26.56
C GLY A 486 -4.63 -9.30 25.64
N LEU A 487 -4.21 -9.70 24.43
CA LEU A 487 -3.69 -8.79 23.40
C LEU A 487 -4.73 -7.77 22.93
N HIS A 488 -6.01 -8.15 22.80
CA HIS A 488 -7.07 -7.22 22.43
C HIS A 488 -7.33 -6.17 23.53
N GLU A 489 -7.36 -6.57 24.81
CA GLU A 489 -7.46 -5.59 25.91
C GLU A 489 -6.20 -4.72 25.99
N ALA A 490 -5.01 -5.30 25.86
CA ALA A 490 -3.75 -4.57 25.84
C ALA A 490 -3.68 -3.54 24.71
N SER A 491 -4.06 -3.91 23.49
CA SER A 491 -4.15 -3.00 22.34
C SER A 491 -5.12 -1.84 22.61
N SER A 492 -6.26 -2.14 23.24
CA SER A 492 -7.24 -1.14 23.65
C SER A 492 -6.69 -0.18 24.71
N ARG A 493 -5.89 -0.69 25.66
CA ARG A 493 -5.23 0.11 26.71
C ARG A 493 -4.06 0.94 26.14
N LEU A 494 -3.26 0.40 25.21
CA LEU A 494 -2.21 1.15 24.48
C LEU A 494 -2.79 2.36 23.75
N LEU A 495 -3.98 2.20 23.16
CA LEU A 495 -4.76 3.30 22.58
C LEU A 495 -5.32 4.30 23.61
N THR A 496 -5.00 4.22 24.90
CA THR A 496 -5.25 5.30 25.89
C THR A 496 -3.98 6.05 26.33
N VAL A 497 -2.79 5.55 25.99
CA VAL A 497 -1.51 6.13 26.43
C VAL A 497 -1.16 7.42 25.66
N GLU A 498 -0.66 8.44 26.38
CA GLU A 498 -0.20 9.73 25.83
C GLU A 498 1.33 9.85 25.66
N SER A 499 2.09 8.89 26.18
CA SER A 499 3.55 8.95 26.37
C SER A 499 4.25 7.76 25.69
N LYS A 500 5.27 8.01 24.84
CA LYS A 500 6.05 6.92 24.22
C LYS A 500 6.80 6.07 25.25
N ALA A 501 7.25 6.64 26.37
CA ALA A 501 7.93 5.88 27.42
C ALA A 501 6.95 4.91 28.10
N THR A 502 5.80 5.42 28.53
CA THR A 502 4.73 4.62 29.18
C THR A 502 4.12 3.59 28.24
N ALA A 503 4.13 3.84 26.93
CA ALA A 503 3.79 2.83 25.94
C ALA A 503 4.85 1.72 25.87
N CYS A 504 6.15 2.03 25.89
CA CYS A 504 7.22 1.03 25.91
C CYS A 504 7.18 0.17 27.18
N GLU A 505 7.00 0.80 28.35
CA GLU A 505 6.78 0.12 29.64
C GLU A 505 5.61 -0.87 29.54
N TYR A 506 4.46 -0.42 29.05
CA TYR A 506 3.26 -1.26 28.95
C TYR A 506 3.32 -2.33 27.85
N ILE A 507 4.09 -2.12 26.77
CA ILE A 507 4.37 -3.16 25.76
C ILE A 507 5.14 -4.32 26.41
N VAL A 508 6.16 -4.02 27.23
CA VAL A 508 6.94 -5.04 27.96
C VAL A 508 6.08 -5.78 28.98
N ASP A 509 5.28 -5.06 29.78
CA ASP A 509 4.38 -5.68 30.76
C ASP A 509 3.45 -6.70 30.10
N VAL A 510 2.90 -6.37 28.92
CA VAL A 510 1.99 -7.24 28.16
C VAL A 510 2.73 -8.41 27.51
N ALA A 511 3.88 -8.17 26.88
CA ALA A 511 4.68 -9.24 26.30
C ALA A 511 5.09 -10.27 27.37
N THR A 512 5.46 -9.80 28.56
CA THR A 512 5.79 -10.67 29.70
C THR A 512 4.55 -11.41 30.23
N ALA A 513 3.43 -10.72 30.45
CA ALA A 513 2.27 -11.27 31.17
C ALA A 513 1.22 -11.99 30.30
N VAL A 514 1.22 -11.78 28.98
CA VAL A 514 0.25 -12.37 28.03
C VAL A 514 0.93 -13.33 27.06
N LEU A 515 2.18 -13.08 26.67
CA LEU A 515 2.94 -13.92 25.73
C LEU A 515 4.09 -14.71 26.38
N GLY A 516 4.33 -14.53 27.68
CA GLY A 516 5.43 -15.19 28.40
C GLY A 516 6.84 -14.73 27.99
N LEU A 517 6.96 -13.61 27.26
CA LEU A 517 8.20 -13.18 26.63
C LEU A 517 9.05 -12.29 27.56
N ASP A 518 10.16 -12.85 28.06
CA ASP A 518 11.24 -12.08 28.70
C ASP A 518 11.89 -11.16 27.64
N SER A 519 11.49 -9.88 27.65
CA SER A 519 11.62 -8.98 26.50
C SER A 519 12.14 -7.58 26.82
N VAL A 520 12.70 -6.92 25.81
CA VAL A 520 13.21 -5.55 25.81
C VAL A 520 12.56 -4.78 24.66
N VAL A 521 12.03 -3.58 24.94
CA VAL A 521 11.62 -2.65 23.89
C VAL A 521 12.75 -1.65 23.66
N TYR A 522 13.38 -1.73 22.50
CA TYR A 522 14.29 -0.71 21.98
C TYR A 522 13.49 0.35 21.24
N ARG A 523 13.83 1.62 21.49
CA ARG A 523 13.27 2.80 20.82
C ARG A 523 14.35 3.51 20.02
N PHE A 524 14.07 3.82 18.77
CA PHE A 524 14.98 4.59 17.92
C PHE A 524 15.15 6.03 18.42
N ASP A 525 16.38 6.54 18.36
CA ASP A 525 16.71 7.93 18.67
C ASP A 525 17.29 8.64 17.43
N GLU A 526 16.40 9.29 16.67
CA GLU A 526 16.67 10.03 15.43
C GLU A 526 17.88 11.00 15.51
N ARG A 527 18.27 11.46 16.70
CA ARG A 527 19.37 12.41 16.90
C ARG A 527 20.74 11.76 17.10
N ALA A 528 20.75 10.52 17.60
CA ALA A 528 21.96 9.75 17.85
C ALA A 528 22.14 8.60 16.84
N ASN A 529 21.09 8.27 16.10
CA ASN A 529 21.04 7.16 15.14
C ASN A 529 21.41 5.81 15.78
N GLU A 530 20.90 5.58 16.99
CA GLU A 530 21.05 4.35 17.77
C GLU A 530 19.68 3.86 18.27
N LEU A 531 19.55 2.56 18.50
CA LEU A 531 18.43 1.94 19.21
C LEU A 531 18.73 1.94 20.71
N ARG A 532 17.85 2.57 21.50
CA ARG A 532 18.00 2.76 22.95
C ARG A 532 17.00 1.88 23.71
N PRO A 533 17.41 1.08 24.71
CA PRO A 533 16.46 0.36 25.55
C PRO A 533 15.56 1.36 26.27
N ALA A 534 14.26 1.20 26.12
CA ALA A 534 13.23 2.08 26.66
C ALA A 534 12.47 1.44 27.83
N ALA A 535 12.29 0.12 27.79
CA ALA A 535 11.79 -0.71 28.88
C ALA A 535 12.31 -2.16 28.71
N HIS A 536 12.35 -2.95 29.78
CA HIS A 536 12.70 -4.37 29.75
C HIS A 536 12.00 -5.15 30.87
N ALA A 537 11.79 -6.45 30.65
CA ALA A 537 11.08 -7.31 31.60
C ALA A 537 11.84 -7.41 32.94
N PRO A 538 11.15 -7.63 34.08
CA PRO A 538 11.80 -7.66 35.39
C PRO A 538 12.82 -8.80 35.57
N ALA A 539 12.62 -9.94 34.90
CA ALA A 539 13.55 -11.08 34.97
C ALA A 539 14.71 -10.98 33.95
N PHE A 540 14.56 -10.16 32.90
CA PHE A 540 15.56 -10.00 31.84
C PHE A 540 16.95 -9.64 32.37
N GLU A 541 17.05 -8.60 33.23
CA GLU A 541 18.34 -8.13 33.74
C GLU A 541 19.05 -9.18 34.64
N SER A 542 18.29 -10.04 35.31
CA SER A 542 18.86 -11.15 36.10
C SER A 542 19.33 -12.35 35.28
N THR A 543 18.83 -12.52 34.04
CA THR A 543 19.07 -13.70 33.20
C THR A 543 20.03 -13.44 32.04
N PHE A 544 19.96 -12.23 31.45
CA PHE A 544 20.72 -11.80 30.27
C PHE A 544 21.57 -10.54 30.53
N GLY A 545 21.39 -9.87 31.68
CA GLY A 545 22.10 -8.63 32.03
C GLY A 545 21.40 -7.35 31.55
N SER A 546 21.96 -6.19 31.89
CA SER A 546 21.41 -4.89 31.51
C SER A 546 21.47 -4.71 29.98
N PRO A 547 20.36 -4.38 29.29
CA PRO A 547 20.35 -4.29 27.83
C PRO A 547 21.29 -3.18 27.30
N PRO A 548 22.07 -3.44 26.22
CA PRO A 548 23.01 -2.50 25.65
C PRO A 548 22.32 -1.38 24.85
N ARG A 549 23.12 -0.50 24.23
CA ARG A 549 22.69 0.35 23.11
C ARG A 549 23.14 -0.30 21.82
N ILE A 550 22.32 -0.23 20.78
CA ILE A 550 22.61 -0.88 19.50
C ILE A 550 22.80 0.21 18.44
N GLU A 551 23.98 0.20 17.83
CA GLU A 551 24.40 1.13 16.77
C GLU A 551 24.14 0.48 15.39
N PRO A 552 24.43 1.17 14.26
CA PRO A 552 24.34 0.58 12.91
C PRO A 552 25.45 -0.46 12.64
N ASP A 553 25.42 -1.57 13.37
CA ASP A 553 26.52 -2.54 13.51
C ASP A 553 26.32 -3.86 12.75
N GLY A 554 25.11 -4.13 12.23
CA GLY A 554 24.76 -5.39 11.55
C GLY A 554 24.31 -6.50 12.50
N SER A 555 23.95 -6.18 13.74
CA SER A 555 23.26 -7.10 14.64
C SER A 555 21.83 -7.39 14.17
N VAL A 556 21.30 -8.59 14.48
CA VAL A 556 19.92 -9.01 14.12
C VAL A 556 18.87 -7.96 14.49
N VAL A 557 19.01 -7.31 15.64
CA VAL A 557 18.06 -6.28 16.12
C VAL A 557 18.11 -5.02 15.27
N TRP A 558 19.29 -4.61 14.80
CA TRP A 558 19.41 -3.47 13.88
C TRP A 558 18.91 -3.83 12.47
N GLU A 559 19.21 -5.03 11.98
CA GLU A 559 18.70 -5.49 10.68
C GLU A 559 17.16 -5.64 10.69
N THR A 560 16.57 -6.16 11.77
CA THR A 560 15.11 -6.18 12.01
C THR A 560 14.49 -4.78 11.89
N PHE A 561 15.12 -3.77 12.53
CA PHE A 561 14.65 -2.39 12.48
C PHE A 561 14.68 -1.79 11.07
N VAL A 562 15.72 -2.08 10.29
CA VAL A 562 15.92 -1.51 8.95
C VAL A 562 15.14 -2.26 7.87
N ALA A 563 14.96 -3.57 8.00
CA ALA A 563 14.18 -4.39 7.08
C ALA A 563 12.66 -4.22 7.28
N GLY A 564 12.22 -4.08 8.53
CA GLY A 564 10.78 -4.10 8.87
C GLY A 564 10.17 -5.50 8.81
N GLU A 565 11.00 -6.55 8.81
CA GLU A 565 10.60 -7.96 8.82
C GLU A 565 11.01 -8.62 10.15
N THR A 566 10.18 -9.52 10.67
CA THR A 566 10.43 -10.25 11.93
C THR A 566 11.58 -11.26 11.77
N ALA A 567 12.49 -11.30 12.75
CA ALA A 567 13.60 -12.24 12.78
C ALA A 567 13.49 -13.21 13.97
N VAL A 568 13.67 -14.51 13.69
CA VAL A 568 13.64 -15.60 14.68
C VAL A 568 14.92 -16.43 14.52
N ASP A 569 15.52 -16.83 15.65
CA ASP A 569 16.74 -17.64 15.68
C ASP A 569 16.64 -18.72 16.77
N ASP A 570 16.71 -20.00 16.39
CA ASP A 570 16.52 -21.17 17.26
C ASP A 570 17.72 -21.48 18.17
N ASP A 571 18.92 -21.06 17.77
CA ASP A 571 20.14 -21.16 18.58
C ASP A 571 21.12 -20.06 18.17
N ALA A 572 20.92 -18.87 18.75
CA ALA A 572 21.72 -17.68 18.58
C ALA A 572 23.22 -17.96 18.53
N ARG A 573 23.73 -18.89 19.34
CA ARG A 573 25.15 -19.25 19.40
C ARG A 573 25.70 -19.92 18.13
N GLY A 574 24.85 -20.31 17.18
CA GLY A 574 25.21 -20.72 15.82
C GLY A 574 25.12 -19.61 14.76
N SER A 575 24.54 -18.46 15.12
CA SER A 575 24.26 -17.33 14.25
C SER A 575 25.46 -16.42 14.05
N THR A 576 25.56 -15.78 12.88
CA THR A 576 26.67 -14.86 12.55
C THR A 576 26.41 -13.40 12.93
N ALA A 577 25.21 -13.06 13.40
CA ALA A 577 24.77 -11.69 13.65
C ALA A 577 24.44 -11.38 15.14
N VAL A 578 24.93 -12.23 16.06
CA VAL A 578 24.76 -12.00 17.51
C VAL A 578 25.61 -10.82 17.99
N TYR A 579 25.01 -9.91 18.75
CA TYR A 579 25.69 -8.78 19.37
C TYR A 579 26.74 -9.19 20.42
N ASP A 580 26.50 -10.27 21.17
CA ASP A 580 27.43 -10.84 22.15
C ASP A 580 27.55 -12.37 21.98
N GLY A 581 28.76 -12.84 21.65
CA GLY A 581 29.07 -14.26 21.47
C GLY A 581 29.18 -15.08 22.76
N GLU A 582 29.23 -14.46 23.94
CA GLU A 582 29.21 -15.16 25.25
C GLU A 582 27.79 -15.26 25.85
N THR A 583 26.76 -14.76 25.16
CA THR A 583 25.38 -14.66 25.66
C THR A 583 24.81 -15.97 26.25
N THR A 584 24.05 -15.85 27.34
CA THR A 584 23.24 -16.93 27.93
C THR A 584 22.03 -17.31 27.08
N ALA A 585 21.62 -16.45 26.14
CA ALA A 585 20.51 -16.71 25.24
C ALA A 585 20.78 -17.90 24.30
N ARG A 586 19.67 -18.55 23.93
CA ARG A 586 19.57 -19.62 22.96
C ARG A 586 18.59 -19.23 21.87
N SER A 587 17.32 -18.98 22.19
CA SER A 587 16.37 -18.46 21.20
C SER A 587 16.30 -16.94 21.22
N VAL A 588 16.10 -16.33 20.05
CA VAL A 588 15.89 -14.88 19.87
C VAL A 588 14.65 -14.66 18.99
N LEU A 589 13.78 -13.74 19.41
CA LEU A 589 12.68 -13.22 18.60
C LEU A 589 12.80 -11.70 18.56
N SER A 590 12.94 -11.11 17.37
CA SER A 590 13.00 -9.66 17.15
C SER A 590 11.87 -9.22 16.23
N VAL A 591 10.96 -8.38 16.73
CA VAL A 591 9.77 -7.91 16.00
C VAL A 591 9.82 -6.38 15.87
N PRO A 592 9.69 -5.81 14.65
CA PRO A 592 9.76 -4.36 14.44
C PRO A 592 8.51 -3.64 14.95
N LEU A 593 8.68 -2.39 15.39
CA LEU A 593 7.62 -1.47 15.84
C LEU A 593 7.52 -0.26 14.89
N GLY A 594 7.56 -0.53 13.58
CA GLY A 594 7.69 0.48 12.53
C GLY A 594 8.93 1.37 12.70
N GLU A 595 8.83 2.64 12.31
CA GLU A 595 9.89 3.66 12.48
C GLU A 595 10.28 3.95 13.95
N HIS A 596 9.69 3.28 14.94
CA HIS A 596 9.84 3.63 16.35
C HIS A 596 10.84 2.76 17.11
N GLY A 597 11.18 1.58 16.61
CA GLY A 597 12.14 0.67 17.23
C GLY A 597 11.77 -0.81 17.04
N VAL A 598 12.15 -1.65 18.00
CA VAL A 598 12.05 -3.13 17.93
C VAL A 598 11.76 -3.67 19.33
N ILE A 599 10.89 -4.67 19.44
CA ILE A 599 10.79 -5.53 20.64
C ILE A 599 11.63 -6.80 20.42
N VAL A 600 12.47 -7.14 21.40
CA VAL A 600 13.34 -8.32 21.36
C VAL A 600 13.05 -9.19 22.57
N ALA A 601 12.73 -10.47 22.35
CA ALA A 601 12.60 -11.48 23.40
C ALA A 601 13.78 -12.47 23.34
N LEU A 602 14.26 -12.91 24.51
CA LEU A 602 15.34 -13.88 24.65
C LEU A 602 14.92 -15.05 25.54
N SER A 603 15.33 -16.27 25.18
CA SER A 603 15.13 -17.47 25.99
C SER A 603 16.43 -18.23 26.19
N THR A 604 16.58 -18.92 27.32
CA THR A 604 17.70 -19.83 27.60
C THR A 604 17.55 -21.21 26.95
N ASP A 605 16.39 -21.50 26.37
CA ASP A 605 16.08 -22.74 25.66
C ASP A 605 16.15 -22.56 24.14
N ARG A 606 16.40 -23.65 23.41
CA ARG A 606 16.50 -23.67 21.93
C ARG A 606 15.13 -23.89 21.30
N ALA A 607 14.88 -23.26 20.14
CA ALA A 607 13.59 -23.30 19.44
C ALA A 607 12.41 -23.03 20.39
N ALA A 608 12.56 -22.01 21.24
CA ALA A 608 11.62 -21.67 22.32
C ALA A 608 10.46 -20.77 21.88
N TYR A 609 10.38 -20.44 20.59
CA TYR A 609 9.33 -19.63 19.98
C TYR A 609 8.77 -20.38 18.78
N ASP A 610 7.51 -20.76 18.84
CA ASP A 610 6.76 -21.42 17.77
C ASP A 610 6.04 -20.39 16.87
N ASP A 611 5.52 -20.86 15.74
CA ASP A 611 4.81 -20.02 14.77
C ASP A 611 3.63 -19.25 15.40
N GLU A 612 2.92 -19.85 16.37
CA GLU A 612 1.81 -19.20 17.09
C GLU A 612 2.31 -18.05 17.99
N THR A 613 3.40 -18.25 18.73
CA THR A 613 4.04 -17.20 19.55
C THR A 613 4.54 -16.04 18.67
N VAL A 614 5.09 -16.36 17.49
CA VAL A 614 5.53 -15.35 16.51
C VAL A 614 4.33 -14.57 15.94
N GLU A 615 3.25 -15.23 15.52
CA GLU A 615 2.04 -14.55 15.01
C GLU A 615 1.41 -13.63 16.08
N LEU A 616 1.32 -14.09 17.34
CA LEU A 616 0.82 -13.29 18.44
C LEU A 616 1.72 -12.07 18.74
N ALA A 617 3.04 -12.25 18.68
CA ALA A 617 4.00 -11.15 18.88
C ALA A 617 3.91 -10.11 17.74
N GLU A 618 3.78 -10.54 16.48
CA GLU A 618 3.56 -9.64 15.34
C GLU A 618 2.22 -8.88 15.44
N LEU A 619 1.14 -9.58 15.79
CA LEU A 619 -0.19 -8.99 15.95
C LEU A 619 -0.16 -7.88 17.01
N PHE A 620 0.55 -8.11 18.13
CA PHE A 620 0.74 -7.10 19.17
C PHE A 620 1.66 -5.96 18.73
N ALA A 621 2.76 -6.26 18.03
CA ALA A 621 3.71 -5.27 17.53
C ALA A 621 3.03 -4.25 16.59
N ARG A 622 2.15 -4.70 15.68
CA ARG A 622 1.36 -3.83 14.79
C ARG A 622 0.39 -2.92 15.56
N ALA A 623 -0.19 -3.39 16.66
CA ALA A 623 -1.03 -2.57 17.54
C ALA A 623 -0.22 -1.54 18.35
N ALA A 624 0.97 -1.94 18.81
CA ALA A 624 1.93 -1.08 19.50
C ALA A 624 2.50 0.02 18.60
N GLU A 625 2.86 -0.31 17.35
CA GLU A 625 3.24 0.64 16.29
C GLU A 625 2.16 1.71 16.13
N ALA A 626 0.92 1.33 15.84
CA ALA A 626 -0.20 2.25 15.63
C ALA A 626 -0.45 3.18 16.84
N ALA A 627 -0.25 2.69 18.07
CA ALA A 627 -0.35 3.50 19.29
C ALA A 627 0.81 4.50 19.41
N LEU A 628 2.05 4.06 19.19
CA LEU A 628 3.25 4.92 19.21
C LEU A 628 3.22 5.97 18.09
N ASP A 629 2.71 5.64 16.90
CA ASP A 629 2.59 6.54 15.77
C ASP A 629 1.52 7.62 16.04
N ARG A 630 0.36 7.22 16.60
CA ARG A 630 -0.65 8.16 17.10
C ARG A 630 -0.10 9.11 18.16
N ILE A 631 0.70 8.62 19.11
CA ILE A 631 1.35 9.45 20.14
C ILE A 631 2.30 10.47 19.46
N GLY A 632 3.07 10.02 18.47
CA GLY A 632 3.93 10.89 17.66
C GLY A 632 3.14 11.98 16.92
N ARG A 633 2.08 11.59 16.19
CA ARG A 633 1.20 12.49 15.44
C ARG A 633 0.49 13.50 16.34
N THR A 634 -0.06 13.06 17.47
CA THR A 634 -0.74 13.95 18.44
C THR A 634 0.22 14.98 19.01
N ARG A 635 1.48 14.62 19.26
CA ARG A 635 2.51 15.56 19.70
C ARG A 635 2.88 16.57 18.60
N ARG A 636 3.16 16.09 17.37
CA ARG A 636 3.44 16.94 16.21
C ARG A 636 2.32 17.97 15.97
N LEU A 637 1.04 17.57 16.11
CA LEU A 637 -0.11 18.47 16.02
C LEU A 637 -0.14 19.50 17.16
N ARG A 638 -0.10 19.05 18.43
CA ARG A 638 -0.08 19.96 19.61
C ARG A 638 1.06 20.99 19.55
N ASP A 639 2.22 20.63 19.00
CA ASP A 639 3.36 21.53 18.84
C ASP A 639 3.19 22.49 17.64
N ARG A 640 2.54 22.07 16.54
CA ARG A 640 2.20 22.93 15.40
C ARG A 640 1.07 23.91 15.69
N ASP A 641 0.06 23.51 16.46
CA ASP A 641 -1.04 24.39 16.86
C ASP A 641 -0.52 25.59 17.69
N ARG A 642 0.41 25.33 18.62
CA ARG A 642 1.12 26.36 19.40
C ARG A 642 1.93 27.33 18.51
N GLU A 643 2.54 26.82 17.46
CA GLU A 643 3.30 27.64 16.50
C GLU A 643 2.36 28.55 15.69
N LEU A 644 1.22 28.02 15.24
CA LEU A 644 0.18 28.78 14.53
C LEU A 644 -0.46 29.85 15.42
N GLU A 645 -0.76 29.52 16.69
CA GLU A 645 -1.21 30.53 17.67
C GLU A 645 -0.17 31.64 17.88
N ALA A 646 1.12 31.31 17.94
CA ALA A 646 2.18 32.31 18.09
C ALA A 646 2.33 33.18 16.84
N GLN A 647 2.18 32.60 15.65
CA GLN A 647 2.18 33.30 14.37
C GLN A 647 0.97 34.24 14.24
N ASN A 648 -0.23 33.80 14.61
CA ASN A 648 -1.43 34.64 14.61
C ASN A 648 -1.27 35.84 15.56
N ARG A 649 -0.84 35.60 16.82
CA ARG A 649 -0.59 36.70 17.79
C ARG A 649 0.46 37.71 17.33
N HIS A 650 1.41 37.30 16.49
CA HIS A 650 2.38 38.23 15.88
C HIS A 650 1.78 39.02 14.72
N LEU A 651 0.95 38.38 13.87
CA LEU A 651 0.24 39.02 12.76
C LEU A 651 -0.81 40.03 13.26
N GLU A 652 -1.52 39.73 14.34
CA GLU A 652 -2.48 40.63 14.99
C GLU A 652 -1.79 41.94 15.42
N ARG A 653 -0.71 41.85 16.20
CA ARG A 653 0.08 43.03 16.61
C ARG A 653 0.65 43.83 15.44
N LEU A 654 1.12 43.14 14.38
CA LEU A 654 1.61 43.79 13.15
C LEU A 654 0.50 44.55 12.41
N ASN A 655 -0.74 44.05 12.46
CA ASN A 655 -1.90 44.72 11.88
C ASN A 655 -2.30 45.94 12.71
N ASP A 656 -2.47 45.77 14.02
CA ASP A 656 -2.88 46.84 14.96
C ASP A 656 -1.91 48.03 14.91
N ALA A 657 -0.60 47.75 14.89
CA ALA A 657 0.43 48.78 14.73
C ALA A 657 0.34 49.51 13.38
N ASN A 658 -0.01 48.82 12.29
CA ASN A 658 -0.16 49.44 10.97
C ASN A 658 -1.46 50.25 10.81
N GLU A 659 -2.58 49.79 11.39
CA GLU A 659 -3.83 50.54 11.40
C GLU A 659 -3.70 51.83 12.20
N ILE A 660 -3.04 51.78 13.36
CA ILE A 660 -2.83 52.97 14.19
C ILE A 660 -1.80 53.93 13.58
N ARG A 661 -0.75 53.41 12.93
CA ARG A 661 0.19 54.26 12.17
C ARG A 661 -0.54 55.05 11.07
N GLN A 662 -1.33 54.38 10.23
CA GLN A 662 -2.15 55.04 9.20
C GLN A 662 -3.17 56.02 9.81
N SER A 663 -3.82 55.66 10.91
CA SER A 663 -4.78 56.52 11.60
C SER A 663 -4.13 57.80 12.14
N ILE A 664 -2.87 57.73 12.61
CA ILE A 664 -2.09 58.89 13.04
C ILE A 664 -1.61 59.71 11.83
N GLU A 665 -1.07 59.09 10.78
CA GLU A 665 -0.70 59.77 9.53
C GLU A 665 -1.88 60.56 8.94
N GLU A 666 -3.09 59.99 8.94
CA GLU A 666 -4.32 60.66 8.55
C GLU A 666 -4.72 61.85 9.45
N LEU A 667 -4.39 61.81 10.75
CA LEU A 667 -4.61 62.95 11.65
C LEU A 667 -3.66 64.09 11.30
N LEU A 668 -2.37 63.78 11.15
CA LEU A 668 -1.32 64.79 10.93
C LEU A 668 -1.53 65.52 9.59
N LEU A 669 -2.00 64.80 8.57
CA LEU A 669 -2.36 65.37 7.26
C LEU A 669 -3.61 66.29 7.28
N LYS A 670 -4.46 66.19 8.32
CA LYS A 670 -5.77 66.87 8.38
C LYS A 670 -5.88 67.90 9.51
N ALA A 671 -4.92 67.96 10.43
CA ALA A 671 -5.00 68.81 11.61
C ALA A 671 -4.76 70.29 11.27
N ASP A 672 -5.69 71.16 11.67
CA ASP A 672 -5.56 72.62 11.49
C ASP A 672 -4.87 73.32 12.67
N SER A 673 -4.69 72.62 13.79
CA SER A 673 -4.09 73.18 15.01
C SER A 673 -3.19 72.20 15.75
N ARG A 674 -2.12 72.70 16.38
CA ARG A 674 -1.24 71.89 17.26
C ARG A 674 -2.04 71.18 18.35
N ALA A 675 -3.00 71.90 18.97
CA ALA A 675 -3.88 71.35 20.00
C ALA A 675 -4.81 70.23 19.51
N GLU A 676 -4.98 70.03 18.19
CA GLU A 676 -5.67 68.87 17.63
C GLU A 676 -4.74 67.64 17.55
N ILE A 677 -3.48 67.83 17.13
CA ILE A 677 -2.45 66.79 17.14
C ILE A 677 -2.21 66.29 18.57
N GLU A 678 -1.98 67.19 19.52
CA GLU A 678 -1.68 66.90 20.93
C GLU A 678 -2.77 66.04 21.61
N ARG A 679 -4.03 66.24 21.27
CA ARG A 679 -5.16 65.44 21.80
C ARG A 679 -5.56 64.27 20.92
N GLY A 680 -5.20 64.28 19.64
CA GLY A 680 -5.58 63.27 18.66
C GLY A 680 -4.62 62.09 18.57
N VAL A 681 -3.33 62.31 18.90
CA VAL A 681 -2.30 61.25 18.95
C VAL A 681 -2.50 60.34 20.17
N PRO A 682 -2.53 60.83 21.44
CA PRO A 682 -2.78 59.98 22.60
C PRO A 682 -4.08 59.17 22.50
N ARG A 683 -5.14 59.72 21.90
CA ARG A 683 -6.43 59.03 21.75
C ARG A 683 -6.38 57.84 20.80
N ARG A 684 -5.51 57.89 19.79
CA ARG A 684 -5.30 56.77 18.86
C ARG A 684 -4.41 55.69 19.48
N LEU A 685 -3.38 56.11 20.22
CA LEU A 685 -2.47 55.19 20.90
C LEU A 685 -3.14 54.47 22.08
N ALA A 686 -4.00 55.16 22.84
CA ALA A 686 -4.81 54.59 23.92
C ALA A 686 -5.98 53.70 23.41
N ALA A 687 -6.06 53.41 22.10
CA ALA A 687 -6.96 52.39 21.56
C ALA A 687 -6.31 50.98 21.52
N LEU A 688 -4.99 50.87 21.73
CA LEU A 688 -4.30 49.59 21.88
C LEU A 688 -4.61 48.96 23.25
N GLU A 689 -4.93 47.66 23.28
CA GLU A 689 -5.11 46.91 24.53
C GLU A 689 -3.83 46.87 25.39
N SER A 690 -2.65 47.02 24.78
CA SER A 690 -1.37 47.11 25.47
C SER A 690 -1.08 48.47 26.14
N CYS A 691 -1.91 49.49 25.89
CA CYS A 691 -1.67 50.88 26.32
C CYS A 691 -2.66 51.33 27.40
N SER A 692 -2.35 51.08 28.67
CA SER A 692 -3.19 51.47 29.82
C SER A 692 -3.24 52.97 30.09
N LEU A 693 -2.20 53.72 29.72
CA LEU A 693 -2.12 55.19 29.79
C LEU A 693 -1.26 55.71 28.64
N VAL A 694 -1.71 56.76 27.95
CA VAL A 694 -0.88 57.54 27.02
C VAL A 694 -1.02 59.03 27.32
N TRP A 695 0.09 59.78 27.34
CA TRP A 695 0.07 61.23 27.52
C TRP A 695 1.08 61.96 26.63
N PHE A 696 0.78 63.24 26.36
CA PHE A 696 1.62 64.19 25.63
C PHE A 696 2.14 65.25 26.61
N GLY A 697 3.46 65.38 26.70
CA GLY A 697 4.14 66.43 27.45
C GLY A 697 4.79 67.46 26.53
N GLU A 698 4.70 68.74 26.86
CA GLU A 698 5.46 69.82 26.24
C GLU A 698 6.54 70.34 27.21
N PRO A 699 7.78 70.63 26.76
CA PRO A 699 8.76 71.33 27.59
C PRO A 699 8.26 72.70 28.06
N ASP A 700 8.41 72.99 29.35
CA ASP A 700 8.25 74.35 29.87
C ASP A 700 9.28 75.29 29.21
N PRO A 701 9.00 76.61 29.00
CA PRO A 701 9.95 77.52 28.36
C PRO A 701 11.31 77.65 29.07
N GLY A 702 11.39 77.31 30.37
CA GLY A 702 12.66 77.18 31.10
C GLY A 702 13.46 75.89 30.82
N GLY A 703 12.95 74.99 29.97
CA GLY A 703 13.55 73.71 29.57
C GLY A 703 13.64 72.64 30.67
N SER A 704 13.13 72.91 31.88
CA SER A 704 13.41 72.16 33.11
C SER A 704 12.37 71.11 33.52
N HIS A 705 11.16 71.21 32.96
CA HIS A 705 9.99 70.39 33.29
C HIS A 705 9.17 70.06 32.03
N LEU A 706 8.39 68.98 32.07
CA LEU A 706 7.34 68.71 31.07
C LEU A 706 5.96 69.07 31.64
N GLN A 707 5.23 69.93 30.93
CA GLN A 707 3.81 70.21 31.18
C GLN A 707 2.93 69.20 30.42
N VAL A 708 1.99 68.54 31.09
CA VAL A 708 1.01 67.66 30.42
C VAL A 708 0.04 68.51 29.59
N ARG A 709 -0.03 68.26 28.28
CA ARG A 709 -1.00 68.90 27.36
C ARG A 709 -2.24 68.05 27.12
N ALA A 710 -2.09 66.73 27.07
CA ALA A 710 -3.18 65.78 26.93
C ALA A 710 -2.83 64.44 27.57
N SER A 711 -3.83 63.72 28.06
CA SER A 711 -3.73 62.32 28.48
C SER A 711 -5.01 61.57 28.14
N GLU A 712 -4.87 60.29 27.81
CA GLU A 712 -5.93 59.37 27.43
C GLU A 712 -5.65 58.00 28.07
N GLY A 713 -6.69 57.26 28.46
CA GLY A 713 -6.56 56.03 29.25
C GLY A 713 -6.67 56.25 30.76
N SER A 714 -6.10 55.33 31.55
CA SER A 714 -6.32 55.19 32.99
C SER A 714 -5.13 55.71 33.81
N ASP A 715 -5.00 57.03 33.95
CA ASP A 715 -3.88 57.68 34.68
C ASP A 715 -3.73 57.24 36.16
N ARG A 716 -4.85 56.95 36.85
CA ARG A 716 -4.86 56.50 38.26
C ARG A 716 -4.18 57.48 39.24
N GLY A 717 -4.11 58.77 38.90
CA GLY A 717 -3.42 59.80 39.67
C GLY A 717 -1.89 59.71 39.56
N TYR A 718 -1.34 59.21 38.45
CA TYR A 718 0.11 59.07 38.25
C TYR A 718 0.75 60.42 37.92
N LEU A 719 0.19 61.14 36.94
CA LEU A 719 0.66 62.46 36.51
C LEU A 719 0.48 63.54 37.59
N GLU A 720 -0.46 63.36 38.52
CA GLU A 720 -0.57 64.19 39.74
C GLU A 720 0.50 63.84 40.81
N GLY A 721 1.03 62.61 40.79
CA GLY A 721 1.97 62.09 41.79
C GLY A 721 3.45 62.19 41.42
N VAL A 722 3.77 62.53 40.16
CA VAL A 722 5.15 62.56 39.64
C VAL A 722 5.42 63.86 38.89
N THR A 723 6.28 64.71 39.45
CA THR A 723 6.82 65.87 38.71
C THR A 723 7.89 65.40 37.73
N VAL A 724 7.63 65.50 36.44
CA VAL A 724 8.59 65.14 35.39
C VAL A 724 9.60 66.26 35.20
N THR A 725 10.88 65.94 35.36
CA THR A 725 12.01 66.89 35.26
C THR A 725 13.00 66.44 34.19
N THR A 726 13.66 67.40 33.55
CA THR A 726 14.62 67.18 32.46
C THR A 726 16.08 67.34 32.90
N VAL A 727 16.33 67.74 34.15
CA VAL A 727 17.62 68.34 34.57
C VAL A 727 18.61 67.36 35.25
N ASP A 728 18.13 66.27 35.86
CA ASP A 728 18.97 65.29 36.59
C ASP A 728 19.06 63.93 35.87
N ASP A 729 20.19 63.24 35.99
CA ASP A 729 20.49 61.98 35.31
C ASP A 729 20.11 60.72 36.11
N SER A 730 20.10 60.79 37.45
CA SER A 730 20.10 59.58 38.28
C SER A 730 18.70 59.06 38.70
N ALA A 731 17.66 59.89 38.58
CA ALA A 731 16.33 59.62 39.12
C ALA A 731 15.16 60.00 38.18
N ALA A 732 15.46 60.53 36.99
CA ALA A 732 14.46 61.10 36.09
C ALA A 732 13.50 60.06 35.50
N GLU A 733 12.26 60.50 35.32
CA GLU A 733 11.16 59.75 34.71
C GLU A 733 11.41 59.57 33.18
N PRO A 734 11.00 58.45 32.55
CA PRO A 734 11.26 58.17 31.13
C PRO A 734 11.01 59.32 30.16
N ALA A 735 9.92 60.07 30.30
CA ALA A 735 9.61 61.20 29.43
C ALA A 735 10.58 62.38 29.63
N GLY A 736 10.92 62.68 30.88
CA GLY A 736 11.91 63.71 31.21
C GLY A 736 13.31 63.39 30.70
N ARG A 737 13.66 62.09 30.67
CA ARG A 737 14.90 61.62 30.02
C ARG A 737 14.82 61.74 28.50
N ALA A 738 13.74 61.27 27.87
CA ALA A 738 13.55 61.37 26.43
C ALA A 738 13.61 62.82 25.92
N ALA A 739 13.00 63.76 26.63
CA ALA A 739 13.08 65.20 26.33
C ALA A 739 14.53 65.73 26.37
N ARG A 740 15.34 65.33 27.37
CA ARG A 740 16.74 65.74 27.48
C ARG A 740 17.62 65.09 26.41
N THR A 741 17.48 63.78 26.19
CA THR A 741 18.40 63.01 25.34
C THR A 741 18.03 63.03 23.86
N GLN A 742 16.85 63.56 23.50
CA GLN A 742 16.31 63.57 22.13
C GLN A 742 16.29 62.17 21.48
N ALA A 743 16.21 61.13 22.31
CA ALA A 743 16.19 59.73 21.92
C ALA A 743 15.08 58.99 22.70
N PRO A 744 14.42 57.99 22.10
CA PRO A 744 13.37 57.23 22.76
C PRO A 744 13.90 56.44 23.97
N VAL A 745 13.13 56.43 25.05
CA VAL A 745 13.51 55.80 26.34
C VAL A 745 12.54 54.67 26.65
N TYR A 746 13.08 53.45 26.74
CA TYR A 746 12.31 52.25 27.06
C TYR A 746 12.62 51.69 28.45
N VAL A 747 11.59 51.12 29.09
CA VAL A 747 11.67 50.36 30.34
C VAL A 747 10.74 49.15 30.21
N GLU A 748 11.32 48.01 29.82
CA GLU A 748 10.64 46.70 29.67
C GLU A 748 9.91 46.26 30.95
N ASN A 749 10.56 46.49 32.10
CA ASN A 749 10.01 46.21 33.42
C ASN A 749 10.35 47.33 34.43
N VAL A 750 9.31 48.00 34.94
CA VAL A 750 9.42 49.03 35.99
C VAL A 750 9.94 48.41 37.30
N ALA A 751 9.69 47.12 37.53
CA ALA A 751 10.04 46.43 38.77
C ALA A 751 11.51 46.02 38.92
N ASP A 752 12.34 46.06 37.86
CA ASP A 752 13.74 45.61 37.97
C ASP A 752 14.61 46.56 38.82
N ALA A 753 14.20 47.82 38.95
CA ALA A 753 14.95 48.85 39.66
C ALA A 753 14.04 49.75 40.52
N VAL A 754 13.09 49.17 41.27
CA VAL A 754 12.03 49.87 42.07
C VAL A 754 12.53 51.08 42.89
N HIS A 755 13.81 51.12 43.26
CA HIS A 755 14.37 52.17 44.09
C HIS A 755 14.86 53.41 43.32
N ASP A 756 15.08 53.28 42.01
CA ASP A 756 15.66 54.31 41.14
C ASP A 756 14.59 55.31 40.71
N GLY A 757 14.56 56.45 41.40
CA GLY A 757 13.55 57.49 41.24
C GLY A 757 12.25 57.23 42.00
N GLN A 758 11.50 58.30 42.27
CA GLN A 758 10.16 58.19 42.88
C GLN A 758 9.15 57.57 41.89
N TRP A 759 9.28 57.90 40.60
CA TRP A 759 8.33 57.53 39.56
C TRP A 759 8.08 56.01 39.45
N ARG A 760 9.10 55.15 39.64
CA ARG A 760 8.93 53.68 39.60
C ARG A 760 8.01 53.16 40.71
N ARG A 761 8.05 53.77 41.90
CA ARG A 761 7.18 53.40 43.03
C ARG A 761 5.74 53.83 42.76
N GLU A 762 5.55 55.02 42.19
CA GLU A 762 4.24 55.56 41.81
C GLU A 762 3.63 54.80 40.61
N ALA A 763 4.45 54.34 39.67
CA ALA A 763 4.00 53.52 38.54
C ALA A 763 3.52 52.14 39.00
N LEU A 764 4.32 51.44 39.80
CA LEU A 764 3.96 50.11 40.32
C LEU A 764 2.77 50.13 41.29
N SER A 765 2.62 51.18 42.11
CA SER A 765 1.43 51.33 42.96
C SER A 765 0.13 51.57 42.18
N ARG A 766 0.23 51.84 40.88
CA ARG A 766 -0.87 52.01 39.91
C ARG A 766 -0.91 50.89 38.85
N ASN A 767 -0.14 49.82 39.05
CA ASN A 767 -0.01 48.62 38.19
C ASN A 767 0.74 48.80 36.85
N PHE A 768 1.36 49.96 36.58
CA PHE A 768 2.17 50.12 35.37
C PHE A 768 3.48 49.32 35.46
N GLN A 769 3.66 48.36 34.56
CA GLN A 769 4.80 47.43 34.53
C GLN A 769 5.80 47.72 33.41
N SER A 770 5.41 48.40 32.32
CA SER A 770 6.33 48.82 31.25
C SER A 770 6.07 50.28 30.83
N VAL A 771 7.11 50.97 30.34
CA VAL A 771 7.02 52.37 29.89
C VAL A 771 7.84 52.59 28.63
N TYR A 772 7.28 53.28 27.64
CA TYR A 772 7.99 53.79 26.47
C TYR A 772 7.71 55.27 26.27
N ALA A 773 8.76 56.09 26.15
CA ALA A 773 8.65 57.52 25.91
C ALA A 773 9.41 57.91 24.63
N VAL A 774 8.71 58.55 23.69
CA VAL A 774 9.25 58.99 22.39
C VAL A 774 9.28 60.51 22.34
N PRO A 775 10.45 61.14 22.16
CA PRO A 775 10.54 62.58 21.99
C PRO A 775 10.16 62.97 20.56
N LEU A 776 9.48 64.10 20.43
CA LEU A 776 9.00 64.65 19.17
C LEU A 776 10.01 65.67 18.68
N VAL A 777 11.01 65.21 17.93
CA VAL A 777 12.14 66.03 17.48
C VAL A 777 12.06 66.25 15.98
N TYR A 778 12.20 67.51 15.55
CA TYR A 778 12.37 67.89 14.15
C TYR A 778 13.32 69.10 14.07
N ASP A 779 14.22 69.12 13.08
CA ASP A 779 15.26 70.15 12.89
C ASP A 779 16.06 70.52 14.18
N GLY A 780 16.30 69.52 15.03
CA GLY A 780 16.96 69.68 16.33
C GLY A 780 16.09 70.22 17.47
N PHE A 781 14.86 70.66 17.21
CA PHE A 781 13.93 71.18 18.23
C PHE A 781 13.01 70.07 18.79
N CYS A 782 12.80 70.04 20.11
CA CYS A 782 11.94 69.08 20.78
C CYS A 782 10.55 69.71 21.07
N TYR A 783 9.55 69.38 20.25
CA TYR A 783 8.19 69.94 20.31
C TYR A 783 7.30 69.27 21.37
N GLY A 784 7.74 68.14 21.94
CA GLY A 784 7.03 67.39 22.98
C GLY A 784 7.62 66.01 23.23
N VAL A 785 6.97 65.23 24.09
CA VAL A 785 7.23 63.80 24.31
C VAL A 785 5.88 63.08 24.41
N VAL A 786 5.74 61.96 23.72
CA VAL A 786 4.60 61.03 23.87
C VAL A 786 5.05 59.85 24.71
N SER A 787 4.31 59.56 25.78
CA SER A 787 4.67 58.51 26.75
C SER A 787 3.54 57.54 26.98
N ILE A 788 3.87 56.24 26.91
CA ILE A 788 2.96 55.10 26.94
C ILE A 788 3.32 54.19 28.11
N TYR A 789 2.32 53.71 28.84
CA TYR A 789 2.48 52.81 30.00
C TYR A 789 1.59 51.57 29.81
N GLY A 790 2.19 50.40 29.94
CA GLY A 790 1.49 49.11 29.89
C GLY A 790 1.39 48.47 31.27
N GLU A 791 0.31 47.71 31.51
CA GLU A 791 0.14 46.91 32.73
C GLU A 791 0.84 45.54 32.67
N GLU A 792 1.34 45.13 31.50
CA GLU A 792 2.22 43.97 31.33
C GLU A 792 3.70 44.37 31.19
N ARG A 793 4.59 43.40 31.35
CA ARG A 793 6.00 43.53 30.94
C ARG A 793 6.10 43.40 29.42
N ASP A 794 7.02 44.13 28.82
CA ASP A 794 7.20 44.19 27.35
C ASP A 794 5.91 44.49 26.55
N ALA A 795 4.94 45.22 27.15
CA ALA A 795 3.63 45.47 26.52
C ALA A 795 3.74 46.32 25.22
N VAL A 796 4.73 47.21 25.18
CA VAL A 796 5.11 47.96 23.98
C VAL A 796 6.26 47.20 23.30
N ASP A 797 5.94 46.21 22.46
CA ASP A 797 6.92 45.32 21.82
C ASP A 797 7.75 46.03 20.72
N GLU A 798 8.80 45.36 20.22
CA GLU A 798 9.75 45.95 19.26
C GLU A 798 9.09 46.51 17.98
N THR A 799 8.01 45.86 17.51
CA THR A 799 7.22 46.30 16.35
C THR A 799 6.61 47.67 16.61
N LEU A 800 6.00 47.82 17.78
CA LEU A 800 5.35 49.05 18.21
C LEU A 800 6.39 50.12 18.57
N ARG A 801 7.54 49.75 19.16
CA ARG A 801 8.65 50.67 19.44
C ARG A 801 9.19 51.32 18.16
N SER A 802 9.48 50.54 17.11
CA SER A 802 9.95 51.08 15.82
C SER A 802 8.93 52.04 15.20
N MET A 803 7.69 51.58 15.04
CA MET A 803 6.58 52.37 14.49
C MET A 803 6.38 53.71 15.22
N LEU A 804 6.44 53.71 16.55
CA LEU A 804 6.28 54.93 17.35
C LEU A 804 7.49 55.87 17.24
N SER A 805 8.70 55.33 17.15
CA SER A 805 9.90 56.15 16.97
C SER A 805 9.91 56.84 15.60
N GLU A 806 9.48 56.15 14.55
CA GLU A 806 9.30 56.70 13.18
C GLU A 806 8.19 57.76 13.13
N LEU A 807 7.08 57.53 13.84
CA LEU A 807 6.02 58.53 13.99
C LEU A 807 6.46 59.76 14.79
N GLY A 808 7.43 59.65 15.71
CA GLY A 808 7.88 60.76 16.55
C GLY A 808 8.37 61.97 15.76
N GLU A 809 9.20 61.73 14.74
CA GLU A 809 9.68 62.74 13.78
C GLU A 809 8.54 63.28 12.90
N THR A 810 7.66 62.39 12.42
CA THR A 810 6.50 62.75 11.58
C THR A 810 5.51 63.66 12.31
N ILE A 811 5.24 63.38 13.59
CA ILE A 811 4.39 64.21 14.47
C ILE A 811 5.05 65.57 14.72
N ALA A 812 6.37 65.60 14.96
CA ALA A 812 7.11 66.84 15.18
C ALA A 812 7.08 67.76 13.94
N TYR A 813 7.36 67.21 12.75
CA TYR A 813 7.22 67.91 11.47
C TYR A 813 5.81 68.50 11.26
N ALA A 814 4.76 67.73 11.54
CA ALA A 814 3.39 68.20 11.42
C ALA A 814 3.04 69.33 12.42
N ILE A 815 3.56 69.26 13.66
CA ILE A 815 3.41 70.34 14.64
C ILE A 815 4.11 71.62 14.15
N ASP A 816 5.31 71.52 13.58
CA ASP A 816 6.02 72.67 13.02
C ASP A 816 5.30 73.30 11.83
N ALA A 817 4.90 72.47 10.86
CA ALA A 817 4.15 72.91 9.68
C ALA A 817 2.86 73.67 10.08
N VAL A 818 2.16 73.21 11.12
CA VAL A 818 0.96 73.87 11.66
C VAL A 818 1.28 75.12 12.49
N LYS A 819 2.38 75.16 13.27
CA LYS A 819 2.87 76.42 13.90
C LYS A 819 3.16 77.47 12.81
N ARG A 820 3.95 77.10 11.80
CA ARG A 820 4.39 77.95 10.69
C ARG A 820 3.22 78.46 9.85
N LYS A 821 2.25 77.59 9.51
CA LYS A 821 0.98 77.96 8.86
C LYS A 821 0.27 79.07 9.62
N ASN A 822 0.06 78.90 10.92
CA ASN A 822 -0.72 79.85 11.73
C ASN A 822 0.01 81.18 11.96
N ALA A 823 1.35 81.19 12.09
CA ALA A 823 2.13 82.43 12.22
C ALA A 823 2.03 83.33 10.96
N LEU A 824 1.78 82.77 9.77
CA LEU A 824 1.63 83.50 8.51
C LEU A 824 0.24 84.17 8.31
N PHE A 825 -0.74 83.89 9.19
CA PHE A 825 -2.12 84.40 9.07
C PHE A 825 -2.56 85.32 10.23
N GLY A 826 -1.64 85.75 11.10
CA GLY A 826 -1.92 86.76 12.14
C GLY A 826 -1.80 88.19 11.61
N ASP A 827 -2.89 88.96 11.64
CA ASP A 827 -2.93 90.37 11.22
C ASP A 827 -2.47 91.36 12.32
N ASP A 828 -2.49 90.94 13.59
CA ASP A 828 -2.00 91.72 14.74
C ASP A 828 -0.54 91.38 15.09
N ARG A 829 0.24 92.41 15.45
CA ARG A 829 1.69 92.30 15.72
C ARG A 829 2.10 92.99 17.02
N THR A 830 2.92 92.28 17.79
CA THR A 830 3.67 92.81 18.92
C THR A 830 5.08 93.20 18.47
N GLU A 831 5.42 94.49 18.54
CA GLU A 831 6.80 95.00 18.39
C GLU A 831 7.57 94.79 19.70
N ILE A 832 8.77 94.19 19.64
CA ILE A 832 9.71 94.11 20.75
C ILE A 832 11.03 94.79 20.40
N GLU A 833 11.55 95.55 21.36
CA GLU A 833 12.81 96.31 21.25
C GLU A 833 13.83 95.63 22.17
N LEU A 834 14.96 95.19 21.60
CA LEU A 834 15.97 94.36 22.28
C LEU A 834 17.32 95.08 22.34
N GLU A 835 17.97 95.01 23.49
CA GLU A 835 19.39 95.30 23.67
C GLU A 835 20.16 93.99 23.49
N VAL A 836 21.05 93.97 22.51
CA VAL A 836 21.85 92.81 22.09
C VAL A 836 23.28 93.01 22.57
N ALA A 837 23.83 91.99 23.23
CA ALA A 837 25.14 92.06 23.85
C ALA A 837 26.27 92.34 22.82
N ALA A 838 27.32 93.02 23.30
CA ALA A 838 28.44 93.49 22.47
C ALA A 838 29.35 92.36 21.95
N ASP A 839 29.12 91.11 22.35
CA ASP A 839 29.77 89.90 21.83
C ASP A 839 29.11 89.35 20.56
N ALA A 840 27.91 89.82 20.18
CA ALA A 840 27.25 89.42 18.94
C ALA A 840 28.06 89.80 17.70
N THR A 841 28.02 88.97 16.65
CA THR A 841 28.91 89.05 15.47
C THR A 841 28.93 90.43 14.78
N LEU A 842 27.79 91.12 14.64
CA LEU A 842 27.78 92.47 14.05
C LEU A 842 28.28 93.57 15.01
N CYS A 843 28.19 93.36 16.33
CA CYS A 843 28.82 94.23 17.34
C CYS A 843 30.35 94.12 17.26
N GLN A 844 30.86 92.90 17.09
CA GLN A 844 32.28 92.67 16.83
C GLN A 844 32.73 93.31 15.51
N LEU A 845 31.90 93.27 14.46
CA LEU A 845 32.18 93.91 13.17
C LEU A 845 32.25 95.44 13.28
N ALA A 846 31.22 96.08 13.87
CA ALA A 846 31.17 97.53 14.07
C ALA A 846 32.37 98.03 14.91
N ALA A 847 32.66 97.38 16.04
CA ALA A 847 33.78 97.72 16.91
C ALA A 847 35.17 97.44 16.30
N ARG A 848 35.26 96.69 15.20
CA ARG A 848 36.50 96.49 14.42
C ARG A 848 36.68 97.55 13.34
N LEU A 849 35.59 98.00 12.74
CA LEU A 849 35.59 99.05 11.71
C LEU A 849 35.77 100.45 12.34
N GLY A 850 35.19 100.68 13.52
CA GLY A 850 35.12 102.01 14.14
C GLY A 850 33.96 102.87 13.62
N SER A 851 33.05 102.26 12.85
CA SER A 851 31.93 102.89 12.16
C SER A 851 30.64 102.12 12.49
N PRO A 852 29.47 102.78 12.65
CA PRO A 852 28.20 102.09 12.88
C PRO A 852 27.82 101.13 11.75
N VAL A 853 27.13 100.04 12.11
CA VAL A 853 26.64 99.02 11.18
C VAL A 853 25.13 98.89 11.31
N GLY A 854 24.42 99.19 10.22
CA GLY A 854 22.97 99.03 10.08
C GLY A 854 22.60 97.78 9.29
N TYR A 855 21.51 97.12 9.66
CA TYR A 855 20.93 95.98 8.96
C TYR A 855 19.90 96.40 7.91
N GLU A 856 20.14 96.00 6.66
CA GLU A 856 19.24 96.26 5.52
C GLU A 856 18.35 95.05 5.19
N GLY A 857 18.79 93.82 5.52
CA GLY A 857 18.01 92.60 5.27
C GLY A 857 18.78 91.31 5.47
N ALA A 858 18.08 90.17 5.41
CA ALA A 858 18.69 88.84 5.40
C ALA A 858 17.97 87.91 4.42
N THR A 859 18.72 86.95 3.87
CA THR A 859 18.23 85.88 3.00
C THR A 859 18.92 84.56 3.33
N ALA A 860 18.24 83.44 3.04
CA ALA A 860 18.76 82.09 3.20
C ALA A 860 18.78 81.38 1.84
N PRO A 861 19.93 81.23 1.18
CA PRO A 861 20.12 80.35 0.02
C PRO A 861 20.00 78.86 0.36
N ASP A 862 19.82 78.03 -0.68
CA ASP A 862 19.63 76.57 -0.60
C ASP A 862 20.83 75.80 0.01
N ASP A 863 21.99 76.44 0.17
CA ASP A 863 23.18 75.83 0.78
C ASP A 863 23.17 75.86 2.33
N GLY A 864 22.13 76.45 2.94
CA GLY A 864 21.96 76.55 4.39
C GLY A 864 22.79 77.67 5.04
N SER A 865 23.62 78.38 4.29
CA SER A 865 24.28 79.58 4.79
C SER A 865 23.30 80.74 4.91
N GLN A 866 23.59 81.71 5.79
CA GLN A 866 22.73 82.88 5.98
C GLN A 866 23.45 84.10 5.40
N LEU A 867 22.79 84.81 4.49
CA LEU A 867 23.31 86.01 3.84
C LEU A 867 22.66 87.24 4.48
N VAL A 868 23.46 88.08 5.15
CA VAL A 868 23.01 89.32 5.79
C VAL A 868 23.51 90.51 4.97
N PHE A 869 22.62 91.46 4.71
CA PHE A 869 22.90 92.73 4.05
C PHE A 869 23.05 93.81 5.11
N ALA A 870 24.20 94.49 5.12
CA ALA A 870 24.50 95.52 6.10
C ALA A 870 25.08 96.78 5.44
N ALA A 871 24.67 97.94 5.92
CA ALA A 871 25.20 99.24 5.54
C ALA A 871 26.17 99.73 6.63
N ILE A 872 27.26 100.37 6.22
CA ILE A 872 28.31 100.92 7.09
C ILE A 872 28.37 102.44 6.82
N GLU A 873 28.25 103.29 7.84
CA GLU A 873 28.11 104.75 7.68
C GLU A 873 29.39 105.50 7.20
N GLU A 874 30.44 104.78 6.80
CA GLU A 874 31.67 105.36 6.23
C GLU A 874 32.10 104.58 4.97
N PRO A 875 32.70 105.26 3.96
CA PRO A 875 33.20 104.62 2.74
C PRO A 875 34.51 103.85 3.00
N ILE A 876 34.56 102.59 2.58
CA ILE A 876 35.70 101.68 2.82
C ILE A 876 36.18 101.08 1.50
N ASP A 877 37.37 101.47 1.04
CA ASP A 877 37.97 101.06 -0.25
C ASP A 877 37.98 99.53 -0.49
N ASP A 878 38.16 98.72 0.58
CA ASP A 878 38.01 97.26 0.58
C ASP A 878 37.79 96.73 2.03
N PRO A 879 36.53 96.41 2.43
CA PRO A 879 36.20 95.87 3.75
C PRO A 879 36.87 94.53 4.07
N ALA A 880 37.13 93.69 3.07
CA ALA A 880 37.80 92.40 3.25
C ALA A 880 39.32 92.54 3.44
N SER A 881 39.88 93.71 3.12
CA SER A 881 41.26 94.10 3.51
C SER A 881 41.32 94.85 4.85
N ALA A 882 40.25 95.54 5.23
CA ALA A 882 40.16 96.32 6.47
C ALA A 882 39.88 95.44 7.70
N VAL A 883 39.10 94.37 7.53
CA VAL A 883 38.75 93.42 8.59
C VAL A 883 39.53 92.12 8.42
N ASP A 884 40.27 91.71 9.47
CA ASP A 884 40.78 90.34 9.54
C ASP A 884 39.60 89.38 9.78
N LEU A 885 39.08 88.81 8.69
CA LEU A 885 37.96 87.87 8.66
C LEU A 885 38.17 86.67 9.59
N ALA A 886 39.43 86.24 9.79
CA ALA A 886 39.75 85.12 10.69
C ALA A 886 39.67 85.47 12.19
N ALA A 887 39.28 86.71 12.52
CA ALA A 887 39.20 87.21 13.89
C ALA A 887 37.81 87.78 14.27
N VAL A 888 36.77 87.56 13.46
CA VAL A 888 35.37 87.89 13.81
C VAL A 888 34.56 86.59 13.78
N ASP A 889 34.22 86.07 14.96
CA ASP A 889 33.51 84.80 15.06
C ASP A 889 32.07 84.92 14.50
N GLY A 890 31.73 84.01 13.59
CA GLY A 890 30.41 83.94 12.96
C GLY A 890 30.32 84.42 11.50
N ILE A 891 31.38 84.98 10.90
CA ILE A 891 31.40 85.42 9.48
C ILE A 891 32.36 84.56 8.65
N GLY A 892 31.87 83.97 7.56
CA GLY A 892 32.65 83.16 6.63
C GLY A 892 33.12 83.89 5.35
N GLU A 893 32.37 84.90 4.88
CA GLU A 893 32.73 85.72 3.71
C GLU A 893 32.10 87.12 3.81
N ILE A 894 32.81 88.15 3.33
CA ILE A 894 32.30 89.52 3.18
C ILE A 894 32.54 89.97 1.73
N THR A 895 31.51 90.52 1.09
CA THR A 895 31.54 91.01 -0.29
C THR A 895 30.90 92.39 -0.38
N THR A 896 31.62 93.40 -0.86
CA THR A 896 31.04 94.72 -1.15
C THR A 896 30.06 94.63 -2.31
N ILE A 897 28.86 95.18 -2.13
CA ILE A 897 27.81 95.26 -3.15
C ILE A 897 27.89 96.61 -3.87
N ALA A 898 28.04 97.69 -3.10
CA ALA A 898 28.20 99.05 -3.60
C ALA A 898 28.90 99.95 -2.57
N ASP A 899 29.45 101.06 -3.04
CA ASP A 899 30.13 102.10 -2.29
C ASP A 899 29.62 103.47 -2.76
N HIS A 900 29.26 104.34 -1.82
CA HIS A 900 28.55 105.61 -2.07
C HIS A 900 29.16 106.75 -1.25
N GLU A 901 28.86 108.00 -1.63
CA GLU A 901 29.30 109.21 -0.89
C GLU A 901 28.58 109.34 0.48
N GLY A 902 28.90 108.44 1.42
CA GLY A 902 28.38 108.41 2.79
C GLY A 902 28.01 107.03 3.34
N GLU A 903 28.08 105.95 2.55
CA GLU A 903 27.76 104.59 3.02
C GLU A 903 28.46 103.50 2.18
N THR A 904 28.90 102.41 2.82
CA THR A 904 29.34 101.17 2.14
C THR A 904 28.30 100.06 2.37
N LEU A 905 27.78 99.43 1.31
CA LEU A 905 26.85 98.30 1.44
C LEU A 905 27.58 96.97 1.23
N VAL A 906 27.51 96.08 2.23
CA VAL A 906 28.17 94.77 2.22
C VAL A 906 27.18 93.60 2.36
N GLN A 907 27.54 92.49 1.71
CA GLN A 907 26.96 91.17 1.88
C GLN A 907 27.85 90.36 2.83
N LEU A 908 27.27 89.77 3.86
CA LEU A 908 27.95 88.94 4.86
C LEU A 908 27.40 87.51 4.74
N ARG A 909 28.24 86.50 4.46
CA ARG A 909 27.85 85.09 4.65
C ARG A 909 28.20 84.68 6.07
N MET A 910 27.19 84.44 6.89
CA MET A 910 27.33 83.97 8.26
C MET A 910 27.66 82.47 8.29
N THR A 911 28.46 82.05 9.27
CA THR A 911 28.58 80.64 9.68
C THR A 911 27.62 80.27 10.81
N ASP A 912 27.23 81.26 11.60
CA ASP A 912 26.47 81.09 12.84
C ASP A 912 25.04 81.67 12.70
N SER A 913 24.11 81.21 13.55
CA SER A 913 22.70 81.61 13.49
C SER A 913 22.50 83.10 13.79
N PHE A 914 22.15 83.89 12.78
CA PHE A 914 21.83 85.30 12.93
C PHE A 914 20.48 85.50 13.62
N LEU A 915 20.37 86.55 14.45
CA LEU A 915 19.17 86.87 15.24
C LEU A 915 17.90 87.01 14.39
N GLY A 916 18.01 87.59 13.18
CA GLY A 916 16.87 87.70 12.26
C GLY A 916 16.37 86.36 11.72
N SER A 917 17.28 85.38 11.59
CA SER A 917 16.96 84.02 11.14
C SER A 917 16.31 83.21 12.27
N ILE A 918 16.83 83.32 13.50
CA ILE A 918 16.22 82.69 14.69
C ILE A 918 14.80 83.24 14.91
N ALA A 919 14.61 84.56 14.81
CA ALA A 919 13.28 85.17 14.84
C ALA A 919 12.37 84.62 13.72
N GLY A 920 12.93 84.49 12.50
CA GLY A 920 12.25 83.93 11.34
C GLY A 920 11.74 82.50 11.54
N THR A 921 12.44 81.66 12.30
CA THR A 921 11.99 80.29 12.66
C THR A 921 10.66 80.30 13.42
N HIS A 922 10.44 81.28 14.29
CA HIS A 922 9.16 81.47 14.99
C HIS A 922 8.13 82.27 14.17
N GLY A 923 8.45 82.67 12.93
CA GLY A 923 7.63 83.57 12.11
C GLY A 923 7.71 85.05 12.50
N ALA A 924 8.60 85.42 13.42
CA ALA A 924 8.88 86.80 13.78
C ALA A 924 9.84 87.45 12.78
N GLN A 925 9.66 88.74 12.50
CA GLN A 925 10.42 89.47 11.48
C GLN A 925 11.32 90.51 12.14
N LEU A 926 12.64 90.38 11.99
CA LEU A 926 13.57 91.45 12.33
C LEU A 926 13.30 92.65 11.40
N ARG A 927 12.87 93.77 11.97
CA ARG A 927 12.51 95.00 11.25
C ARG A 927 13.70 95.94 11.12
N GLU A 928 14.47 96.09 12.19
CA GLU A 928 15.62 97.00 12.28
C GLU A 928 16.68 96.37 13.19
N PHE A 929 17.96 96.51 12.84
CA PHE A 929 19.07 96.22 13.75
C PHE A 929 20.19 97.22 13.51
N ALA A 930 20.48 98.04 14.51
CA ALA A 930 21.51 99.08 14.45
C ALA A 930 22.55 98.82 15.53
N VAL A 931 23.83 99.03 15.21
CA VAL A 931 24.96 98.60 16.04
C VAL A 931 26.04 99.67 16.08
N ASP A 932 26.51 99.99 17.28
CA ASP A 932 27.59 100.96 17.55
C ASP A 932 28.72 100.36 18.41
N GLU A 933 29.74 101.16 18.76
CA GLU A 933 30.88 100.73 19.60
C GLU A 933 30.49 100.24 21.02
N SER A 934 29.25 100.47 21.46
CA SER A 934 28.77 100.19 22.82
C SER A 934 27.77 99.04 22.91
N GLY A 935 27.07 98.69 21.83
CA GLY A 935 26.14 97.55 21.77
C GLY A 935 25.29 97.48 20.50
N GLY A 936 24.44 96.45 20.42
CA GLY A 936 23.46 96.28 19.35
C GLY A 936 22.03 96.55 19.81
N ARG A 937 21.19 97.08 18.92
CA ARG A 937 19.78 97.42 19.21
C ARG A 937 18.87 96.87 18.12
N ALA A 938 18.02 95.89 18.45
CA ALA A 938 17.12 95.23 17.50
C ALA A 938 15.65 95.60 17.73
N VAL A 939 14.88 95.71 16.64
CA VAL A 939 13.41 95.82 16.67
C VAL A 939 12.83 94.63 15.90
N VAL A 940 12.06 93.79 16.59
CA VAL A 940 11.49 92.55 16.03
C VAL A 940 9.96 92.63 16.08
N ASP A 941 9.32 92.35 14.95
CA ASP A 941 7.87 92.18 14.83
C ASP A 941 7.49 90.73 15.12
N VAL A 942 6.78 90.50 16.21
CA VAL A 942 6.33 89.19 16.67
C VAL A 942 4.83 89.05 16.37
N PRO A 943 4.38 88.07 15.56
CA PRO A 943 2.96 87.78 15.41
C PRO A 943 2.35 87.38 16.76
N ASP A 944 1.12 87.81 17.06
CA ASP A 944 0.50 87.54 18.35
C ASP A 944 0.20 86.04 18.63
N ALA A 945 0.39 85.17 17.62
CA ALA A 945 0.41 83.71 17.76
C ALA A 945 1.69 83.14 18.42
N VAL A 946 2.70 83.97 18.67
CA VAL A 946 4.04 83.59 19.16
C VAL A 946 4.27 84.15 20.57
N GLU A 947 4.59 83.31 21.55
CA GLU A 947 4.97 83.82 22.86
C GLU A 947 6.35 84.50 22.81
N VAL A 948 6.37 85.81 23.02
CA VAL A 948 7.59 86.63 23.16
C VAL A 948 8.63 86.00 24.13
N ARG A 949 8.18 85.24 25.14
CA ARG A 949 9.06 84.53 26.08
C ARG A 949 9.73 83.30 25.49
N GLU A 950 9.02 82.52 24.67
CA GLU A 950 9.55 81.37 23.92
C GLU A 950 10.65 81.88 22.97
N LEU A 951 10.31 82.88 22.14
CA LEU A 951 11.23 83.55 21.22
C LEU A 951 12.49 84.10 21.92
N LEU A 952 12.35 84.82 23.04
CA LEU A 952 13.50 85.35 23.79
C LEU A 952 14.38 84.24 24.39
N ALA A 953 13.79 83.15 24.87
CA ALA A 953 14.52 82.01 25.41
C ALA A 953 15.31 81.29 24.30
N ASP A 954 14.73 81.15 23.11
CA ASP A 954 15.35 80.44 21.99
C ASP A 954 16.43 81.31 21.30
N ILE A 955 16.24 82.64 21.17
CA ILE A 955 17.33 83.57 20.77
C ILE A 955 18.50 83.48 21.75
N THR A 956 18.24 83.44 23.05
CA THR A 956 19.29 83.36 24.09
C THR A 956 19.95 81.97 24.15
N ARG A 957 19.30 80.91 23.66
CA ARG A 957 19.84 79.54 23.64
C ARG A 957 20.69 79.24 22.39
N SER A 958 20.29 79.80 21.25
CA SER A 958 20.82 79.43 19.93
C SER A 958 21.47 80.60 19.17
N GLY A 959 21.64 81.75 19.82
CA GLY A 959 22.15 82.99 19.25
C GLY A 959 22.73 83.94 20.31
N PRO A 960 22.79 85.26 20.05
CA PRO A 960 23.41 86.22 20.97
C PRO A 960 22.58 86.43 22.24
N SER A 961 23.24 86.82 23.32
CA SER A 961 22.55 87.22 24.56
C SER A 961 21.74 88.50 24.33
N VAL A 962 20.44 88.46 24.60
CA VAL A 962 19.51 89.59 24.43
C VAL A 962 18.76 89.93 25.71
N SER A 963 18.39 91.20 25.86
CA SER A 963 17.43 91.64 26.89
C SER A 963 16.37 92.56 26.29
N MET A 964 15.12 92.45 26.74
CA MET A 964 14.00 93.21 26.19
C MET A 964 13.89 94.59 26.88
N VAL A 965 14.09 95.65 26.10
CA VAL A 965 14.02 97.06 26.52
C VAL A 965 12.58 97.56 26.51
N ALA A 966 11.81 97.22 25.48
CA ALA A 966 10.40 97.60 25.35
C ALA A 966 9.57 96.54 24.61
N ARG A 967 8.26 96.58 24.84
CA ARG A 967 7.22 95.88 24.08
C ARG A 967 6.11 96.87 23.74
N ARG A 968 5.61 96.86 22.51
CA ARG A 968 4.47 97.66 22.04
C ARG A 968 3.53 96.78 21.22
N GLU A 969 2.25 96.78 21.55
CA GLU A 969 1.21 96.19 20.67
C GLU A 969 0.90 97.20 19.56
N ILE A 970 0.97 96.78 18.30
CA ILE A 970 0.69 97.63 17.14
C ILE A 970 -0.64 97.17 16.51
N PRO A 971 -1.76 97.88 16.76
CA PRO A 971 -2.99 97.63 16.02
C PRO A 971 -2.81 98.09 14.56
N THR A 972 -3.01 97.18 13.61
CA THR A 972 -2.71 97.38 12.19
C THR A 972 -3.81 98.20 11.48
N ASP A 973 -3.71 99.53 11.52
CA ASP A 973 -4.72 100.48 10.99
C ASP A 973 -4.30 101.17 9.66
N ASP A 974 -3.40 100.54 8.87
CA ASP A 974 -2.92 101.06 7.57
C ASP A 974 -3.16 100.05 6.40
N PRO A 975 -4.10 100.32 5.47
CA PRO A 975 -4.58 99.36 4.47
C PRO A 975 -3.69 99.31 3.20
N ALA A 976 -2.37 99.35 3.35
CA ALA A 976 -1.43 99.70 2.27
C ALA A 976 -0.46 98.59 1.79
N THR A 977 -0.79 97.30 1.93
CA THR A 977 0.02 96.22 1.33
C THR A 977 -0.80 95.10 0.70
N VAL A 978 -0.19 94.40 -0.28
CA VAL A 978 -0.68 93.10 -0.78
C VAL A 978 -0.77 92.13 0.40
N GLY A 979 -1.97 91.63 0.70
CA GLY A 979 -2.23 90.79 1.87
C GLY A 979 -1.35 89.54 1.94
N GLY A 980 -1.05 89.08 3.16
CA GLY A 980 0.00 88.09 3.46
C GLY A 980 -0.01 86.87 2.54
N ALA A 981 -1.17 86.25 2.33
CA ALA A 981 -1.32 85.09 1.44
C ALA A 981 -0.84 85.34 -0.01
N ALA A 982 -1.13 86.50 -0.58
CA ALA A 982 -0.71 86.86 -1.94
C ALA A 982 0.77 87.26 -2.01
N ARG A 983 1.34 87.82 -0.92
CA ARG A 983 2.79 88.04 -0.78
C ARG A 983 3.54 86.69 -0.71
N THR A 984 3.03 85.73 0.07
CA THR A 984 3.63 84.38 0.20
C THR A 984 3.56 83.61 -1.11
N ALA A 985 2.39 83.50 -1.74
CA ALA A 985 2.24 82.81 -3.03
C ALA A 985 3.11 83.42 -4.14
N LEU A 986 3.32 84.74 -4.13
CA LEU A 986 4.29 85.39 -5.02
C LEU A 986 5.73 84.97 -4.72
N LEU A 987 6.14 84.98 -3.45
CA LEU A 987 7.50 84.61 -3.03
C LEU A 987 7.82 83.13 -3.25
N GLU A 988 6.84 82.25 -3.13
CA GLU A 988 6.92 80.81 -3.50
C GLU A 988 6.99 80.61 -5.01
N SER A 989 6.37 81.50 -5.81
CA SER A 989 6.46 81.43 -7.27
C SER A 989 7.86 81.70 -7.80
N PHE A 990 8.75 82.32 -7.01
CA PHE A 990 10.13 82.62 -7.41
C PHE A 990 11.01 81.38 -7.22
N THR A 991 11.87 81.07 -8.19
CA THR A 991 12.97 80.14 -7.93
C THR A 991 13.99 80.83 -7.03
N ASP A 992 14.82 80.08 -6.35
CA ASP A 992 15.67 80.56 -5.27
C ASP A 992 16.73 81.53 -5.81
N ARG A 993 17.38 81.16 -6.92
CA ARG A 993 18.25 82.06 -7.72
C ARG A 993 17.51 83.22 -8.44
N GLN A 994 16.17 83.32 -8.37
CA GLN A 994 15.43 84.54 -8.74
C GLN A 994 15.12 85.40 -7.52
N ARG A 995 14.77 84.78 -6.39
CA ARG A 995 14.59 85.44 -5.09
C ARG A 995 15.88 86.15 -4.66
N GLU A 996 17.00 85.42 -4.63
CA GLU A 996 18.34 85.94 -4.30
C GLU A 996 18.69 87.18 -5.16
N VAL A 997 18.72 87.03 -6.49
CA VAL A 997 19.11 88.10 -7.43
C VAL A 997 18.25 89.36 -7.27
N VAL A 998 16.96 89.20 -6.96
CA VAL A 998 16.02 90.31 -6.81
C VAL A 998 16.11 90.96 -5.42
N GLN A 999 16.42 90.19 -4.37
CA GLN A 999 16.68 90.74 -3.05
C GLN A 999 18.01 91.48 -3.00
N THR A 1000 19.09 90.96 -3.59
CA THR A 1000 20.36 91.70 -3.73
C THR A 1000 20.19 92.96 -4.57
N ALA A 1001 19.34 92.95 -5.61
CA ALA A 1001 18.98 94.17 -6.35
C ALA A 1001 18.16 95.16 -5.50
N TYR A 1002 17.29 94.67 -4.61
CA TYR A 1002 16.47 95.49 -3.74
C TYR A 1002 17.31 96.18 -2.66
N HIS A 1003 18.05 95.42 -1.85
CA HIS A 1003 18.93 95.96 -0.82
C HIS A 1003 20.11 96.75 -1.42
N GLY A 1004 20.57 96.39 -2.62
CA GLY A 1004 21.52 97.19 -3.42
C GLY A 1004 20.97 98.49 -4.01
N GLY A 1005 19.72 98.86 -3.74
CA GLY A 1005 19.11 100.13 -4.20
C GLY A 1005 19.00 100.28 -5.74
N PHE A 1006 19.04 99.17 -6.50
CA PHE A 1006 18.89 99.19 -7.97
C PHE A 1006 17.48 99.64 -8.40
N PHE A 1007 16.49 99.51 -7.54
CA PHE A 1007 15.12 99.98 -7.79
C PHE A 1007 14.83 101.40 -7.29
N GLU A 1008 15.76 102.04 -6.57
CA GLU A 1008 15.59 103.41 -6.04
C GLU A 1008 15.76 104.50 -7.12
N TRP A 1009 15.41 105.75 -6.77
CA TRP A 1009 15.68 106.92 -7.59
C TRP A 1009 16.14 108.14 -6.75
N PRO A 1010 17.37 108.65 -6.95
CA PRO A 1010 18.44 108.07 -7.77
C PRO A 1010 18.80 106.66 -7.29
N ARG A 1011 19.31 105.82 -8.20
CA ARG A 1011 19.75 104.47 -7.84
C ARG A 1011 20.99 104.54 -6.97
N ARG A 1012 21.12 103.58 -6.04
CA ARG A 1012 22.38 103.31 -5.36
C ARG A 1012 23.28 102.51 -6.31
N ALA A 1013 23.10 101.19 -6.43
CA ALA A 1013 23.90 100.39 -7.37
C ALA A 1013 23.36 100.36 -8.81
N THR A 1014 24.26 100.13 -9.77
CA THR A 1014 23.93 99.80 -11.17
C THR A 1014 23.67 98.29 -11.35
N GLY A 1015 23.05 97.94 -12.47
CA GLY A 1015 22.81 96.53 -12.85
C GLY A 1015 24.06 95.78 -13.33
N GLU A 1016 25.23 96.43 -13.33
CA GLU A 1016 26.53 95.80 -13.59
C GLU A 1016 27.23 95.50 -12.25
N GLU A 1017 27.27 96.44 -11.30
CA GLU A 1017 27.77 96.20 -9.93
C GLU A 1017 27.04 95.05 -9.21
N ILE A 1018 25.70 95.01 -9.25
CA ILE A 1018 24.92 93.90 -8.65
C ILE A 1018 25.12 92.58 -9.40
N ALA A 1019 25.47 92.62 -10.68
CA ALA A 1019 25.72 91.40 -11.45
C ALA A 1019 27.11 90.81 -11.12
N ASP A 1020 28.12 91.65 -11.01
CA ASP A 1020 29.50 91.25 -10.70
C ASP A 1020 29.62 90.71 -9.26
N SER A 1021 28.99 91.36 -8.26
CA SER A 1021 28.93 90.85 -6.87
C SER A 1021 28.24 89.48 -6.78
N LEU A 1022 27.19 89.24 -7.56
CA LEU A 1022 26.52 87.94 -7.68
C LEU A 1022 27.25 86.94 -8.61
N SER A 1023 28.43 87.29 -9.14
CA SER A 1023 29.21 86.48 -10.09
C SER A 1023 28.43 86.02 -11.33
N ILE A 1024 27.55 86.88 -11.86
CA ILE A 1024 26.75 86.64 -13.08
C ILE A 1024 26.90 87.76 -14.10
N SER A 1025 26.75 87.44 -15.38
CA SER A 1025 26.73 88.48 -16.41
C SER A 1025 25.51 89.41 -16.24
N SER A 1026 25.66 90.72 -16.40
CA SER A 1026 24.56 91.72 -16.38
C SER A 1026 23.33 91.35 -17.24
N PRO A 1027 23.46 90.76 -18.45
CA PRO A 1027 22.32 90.24 -19.21
C PRO A 1027 21.55 89.11 -18.51
N ALA A 1028 22.19 88.31 -17.66
CA ALA A 1028 21.53 87.33 -16.81
C ALA A 1028 20.82 88.01 -15.63
N PHE A 1029 21.49 88.93 -14.93
CA PHE A 1029 20.89 89.75 -13.87
C PHE A 1029 19.55 90.38 -14.32
N HIS A 1030 19.56 91.13 -15.43
CA HIS A 1030 18.36 91.75 -15.99
C HIS A 1030 17.28 90.74 -16.45
N LYS A 1031 17.66 89.51 -16.81
CA LYS A 1031 16.72 88.42 -17.13
C LYS A 1031 16.05 87.85 -15.87
N HIS A 1032 16.78 87.72 -14.77
CA HIS A 1032 16.22 87.29 -13.48
C HIS A 1032 15.26 88.35 -12.94
N VAL A 1033 15.68 89.63 -12.90
CA VAL A 1033 14.84 90.77 -12.51
C VAL A 1033 13.54 90.81 -13.32
N ARG A 1034 13.60 90.81 -14.67
CA ARG A 1034 12.39 90.79 -15.52
C ARG A 1034 11.50 89.57 -15.33
N SER A 1035 12.08 88.42 -14.95
CA SER A 1035 11.28 87.22 -14.66
C SER A 1035 10.46 87.39 -13.38
N ALA A 1036 11.03 88.01 -12.36
CA ALA A 1036 10.35 88.33 -11.10
C ALA A 1036 9.38 89.51 -11.22
N GLU A 1037 9.75 90.60 -11.91
CA GLU A 1037 8.84 91.71 -12.26
C GLU A 1037 7.56 91.17 -12.92
N ARG A 1038 7.70 90.27 -13.90
CA ARG A 1038 6.55 89.64 -14.58
C ARG A 1038 5.71 88.78 -13.63
N LYS A 1039 6.31 88.05 -12.68
CA LYS A 1039 5.58 87.25 -11.68
C LYS A 1039 4.84 88.14 -10.68
N LEU A 1040 5.46 89.23 -10.23
CA LEU A 1040 4.84 90.27 -9.41
C LEU A 1040 3.63 90.91 -10.12
N PHE A 1041 3.78 91.30 -11.39
CA PHE A 1041 2.66 91.83 -12.16
C PHE A 1041 1.58 90.77 -12.45
N ALA A 1042 1.93 89.50 -12.65
CA ALA A 1042 0.94 88.43 -12.76
C ALA A 1042 0.13 88.28 -11.45
N ALA A 1043 0.78 88.19 -10.29
CA ALA A 1043 0.08 88.13 -9.00
C ALA A 1043 -0.82 89.36 -8.75
N LEU A 1044 -0.37 90.56 -9.15
CA LEU A 1044 -1.12 91.81 -8.99
C LEU A 1044 -2.32 91.98 -9.94
N PHE A 1045 -2.24 91.46 -11.18
CA PHE A 1045 -3.24 91.73 -12.23
C PHE A 1045 -4.07 90.51 -12.66
N GLU A 1046 -3.56 89.28 -12.48
CA GLU A 1046 -4.25 88.04 -12.86
C GLU A 1046 -5.03 87.43 -11.68
N GLY A 1047 -4.69 87.80 -10.44
CA GLY A 1047 -5.49 87.57 -9.23
C GLY A 1047 -5.75 86.10 -8.93
N THR A 1048 -4.84 85.45 -8.20
CA THR A 1048 -4.88 84.01 -7.87
C THR A 1048 -6.25 83.54 -7.38
N THR A 1049 -6.97 82.81 -8.22
CA THR A 1049 -8.29 82.24 -7.91
C THR A 1049 -8.15 81.15 -6.87
N THR A 1050 -8.71 81.34 -5.68
CA THR A 1050 -8.65 80.39 -4.56
C THR A 1050 -9.64 79.21 -4.73
N GLU A 1051 -9.57 78.53 -5.88
CA GLU A 1051 -10.32 77.31 -6.20
C GLU A 1051 -9.36 76.32 -6.89
N GLY A 1052 -8.57 75.55 -6.12
CA GLY A 1052 -7.52 74.72 -6.71
C GLY A 1052 -6.79 73.68 -5.84
N ILE A 1053 -7.05 73.59 -4.54
CA ILE A 1053 -6.58 72.49 -3.67
C ILE A 1053 -7.76 72.06 -2.80
N ASN A 1054 -8.19 70.81 -2.95
CA ASN A 1054 -9.33 70.18 -2.27
C ASN A 1054 -9.24 68.66 -2.44
#